data_AF-A0A3M7DJA1-F1
#
_entry.id   AF-A0A3M7DJA1-F1
#
_cell.length_a   1.000
_cell.length_b   1.000
_cell.length_c   1.000
_cell.angle_alpha   90.00
_cell.angle_beta   90.00
_cell.angle_gamma   90.00
#
_symmetry.space_group_name_H-M   'P 1'
#
loop_
_entity.id
_entity.type
_entity.pdbx_description
1 polymer ?
#
loop_
_entity_poly.entity_id
_entity_poly.type
_entity_poly.pdbx_seq_one_letter_code
_entity_poly.pdbx_strand_id
1 'polypeptide(L)'
;MDPHQDVWSRFTGGSGAPMWTIYACGLDPKEFAVTEASLVQNTWPDPADFPKMVWATNYQRIACQTIFTMFFAGKEFAPKCVIDGKNIQDYLQDHFIAACAHLARRIHEAGDLHGETVIGYESVNEPNNGFVGHPDLANIPKNQNLRKYTCPTGFQAMLTGSGRAVEMDTYAFGTFGPYKSGTQLVDPKGHTAWLDPASWDDTKYGWKRADSWKLGTDIWAQHGVWNPKTDELLKPQYFLQHPQTREKMDTEFFLNNNFLYYYRKYKSAIRDIWPEAIMLMQPQPFEIPPDIKGTSDDDPNMIFASHFYDGITLITKKWNKLWNVDVLGVLRGRYLSPAFALKIGEGAIRRCFRDQLDEIRKEGEEHMGEHPLIFTEIGIPYDMDDAYAYRTGDYSSQAAAIDANFFAVEGSGAAGLTWWLYTVENSHRWGDNWDGEDLSIYCHEDRALPPPRADLTASTYYKDEDAESDASAQKTKKSPSYSMSRTTTATSSSTTSPAQPQPQPTPPGYRAAQSYIRPHPTYTHGTLLSHGFDLKTCSFSLTLVATSPTPQEHPTEVFLPAFHFPQGNGKTSVEVSGGKWEVLTLDDTEGVRGSGGDEVGRAGDVAAPQQVLRWWHGAGEQKMVVKGLRRKKRGLYVPRRDEDEDSEEEGEDEGEGLLDSYWEMGRNCAVM
;
A
#
# COMPACT_ATOMS: atom_id res chain seq x y z
N MET A 1 2.28 13.41 -8.15
CA MET A 1 3.69 13.00 -8.17
C MET A 1 4.12 12.68 -6.76
N ASP A 2 4.53 11.44 -6.51
CA ASP A 2 4.94 10.98 -5.17
C ASP A 2 6.47 10.82 -5.11
N PRO A 3 7.18 11.61 -4.28
CA PRO A 3 8.55 11.35 -3.87
C PRO A 3 8.66 10.09 -2.97
N HIS A 4 8.60 8.93 -3.62
CA HIS A 4 8.50 7.65 -2.94
C HIS A 4 9.77 7.21 -2.20
N GLN A 5 9.59 6.61 -1.03
CA GLN A 5 10.65 5.97 -0.24
C GLN A 5 10.05 4.91 0.70
N ASP A 6 10.84 3.87 0.97
CA ASP A 6 10.61 2.93 2.05
C ASP A 6 11.90 2.70 2.79
N VAL A 7 11.85 2.75 4.11
CA VAL A 7 13.03 2.57 4.99
C VAL A 7 14.26 3.30 4.45
N TRP A 8 14.06 4.51 3.92
CA TRP A 8 15.03 5.44 3.36
C TRP A 8 15.65 5.10 1.99
N SER A 9 16.14 3.88 1.77
CA SER A 9 16.95 3.54 0.59
C SER A 9 17.00 2.05 0.30
N ARG A 10 17.28 1.67 -0.95
CA ARG A 10 17.61 0.27 -1.31
C ARG A 10 18.78 -0.33 -0.56
N PHE A 11 19.69 0.52 -0.07
CA PHE A 11 20.84 0.08 0.72
C PHE A 11 20.53 -0.04 2.22
N THR A 12 19.34 0.38 2.64
CA THR A 12 18.78 0.18 3.99
C THR A 12 17.57 -0.76 3.96
N GLY A 13 17.41 -1.52 2.87
CA GLY A 13 16.40 -2.58 2.74
C GLY A 13 15.05 -2.10 2.24
N GLY A 14 15.01 -1.02 1.44
CA GLY A 14 13.77 -0.54 0.82
C GLY A 14 14.00 0.27 -0.46
N SER A 15 13.55 1.52 -0.51
CA SER A 15 13.52 2.34 -1.74
C SER A 15 13.72 3.84 -1.46
N GLY A 16 13.87 4.67 -2.49
CA GLY A 16 13.94 6.12 -2.36
C GLY A 16 15.35 6.72 -2.47
N ALA A 17 15.93 7.14 -1.35
CA ALA A 17 17.10 8.01 -1.33
C ALA A 17 18.36 7.35 -1.94
N PRO A 18 19.18 8.13 -2.69
CA PRO A 18 20.42 7.63 -3.29
C PRO A 18 21.50 7.37 -2.23
N MET A 19 22.39 6.40 -2.50
CA MET A 19 23.42 5.93 -1.57
C MET A 19 24.28 7.03 -0.93
N TRP A 20 24.52 8.16 -1.62
CA TRP A 20 25.33 9.25 -1.08
C TRP A 20 24.77 9.81 0.23
N THR A 21 23.45 9.76 0.45
CA THR A 21 22.84 10.26 1.69
C THR A 21 23.27 9.44 2.89
N ILE A 22 23.45 8.12 2.70
CA ILE A 22 23.90 7.20 3.77
C ILE A 22 25.34 7.55 4.16
N TYR A 23 26.20 7.78 3.16
CA TYR A 23 27.56 8.23 3.39
C TYR A 23 27.61 9.62 4.02
N ALA A 24 26.74 10.55 3.61
CA ALA A 24 26.62 11.86 4.23
C ALA A 24 26.27 11.74 5.72
N CYS A 25 25.40 10.79 6.10
CA CYS A 25 25.11 10.46 7.50
C CYS A 25 26.24 9.74 8.26
N GLY A 26 27.38 9.48 7.61
CA GLY A 26 28.55 8.86 8.22
C GLY A 26 28.47 7.32 8.28
N LEU A 27 27.51 6.71 7.61
CA LEU A 27 27.26 5.27 7.64
C LEU A 27 27.87 4.55 6.43
N ASP A 28 28.30 3.30 6.62
CA ASP A 28 28.78 2.40 5.55
C ASP A 28 27.77 1.27 5.29
N PRO A 29 27.00 1.33 4.18
CA PRO A 29 26.02 0.30 3.85
C PRO A 29 26.64 -1.08 3.58
N LYS A 30 27.95 -1.17 3.35
CA LYS A 30 28.63 -2.47 3.18
C LYS A 30 28.72 -3.27 4.47
N GLU A 31 28.68 -2.59 5.61
CA GLU A 31 28.82 -3.19 6.93
C GLU A 31 27.46 -3.45 7.60
N PHE A 32 26.34 -3.10 6.95
CA PHE A 32 25.01 -3.23 7.54
C PHE A 32 24.60 -4.68 7.82
N ALA A 33 24.95 -5.61 6.95
CA ALA A 33 24.61 -7.02 7.14
C ALA A 33 25.30 -7.62 8.37
N VAL A 34 26.59 -7.31 8.59
CA VAL A 34 27.37 -7.87 9.71
C VAL A 34 27.07 -7.17 11.04
N THR A 35 26.71 -5.88 11.00
CA THR A 35 26.31 -5.12 12.19
C THR A 35 24.82 -5.21 12.51
N GLU A 36 24.04 -5.78 11.60
CA GLU A 36 22.58 -5.67 11.54
C GLU A 36 22.05 -4.22 11.63
N ALA A 37 22.82 -3.24 11.16
CA ALA A 37 22.39 -1.85 11.13
C ALA A 37 21.17 -1.62 10.22
N SER A 38 21.00 -2.50 9.23
CA SER A 38 19.77 -2.75 8.47
C SER A 38 19.84 -4.16 7.89
N LEU A 39 18.69 -4.80 7.69
CA LEU A 39 18.56 -6.08 7.01
C LEU A 39 18.14 -5.84 5.56
N VAL A 40 18.95 -6.31 4.61
CA VAL A 40 18.75 -6.04 3.18
C VAL A 40 18.75 -7.35 2.41
N GLN A 41 17.69 -7.62 1.65
CA GLN A 41 17.51 -8.87 0.90
C GLN A 41 18.69 -9.19 -0.01
N ASN A 42 19.17 -8.21 -0.78
CA ASN A 42 20.27 -8.40 -1.75
C ASN A 42 21.62 -8.76 -1.11
N THR A 43 21.79 -8.49 0.18
CA THR A 43 22.99 -8.88 0.95
C THR A 43 22.73 -10.06 1.89
N TRP A 44 21.50 -10.57 1.91
CA TRP A 44 21.15 -11.74 2.71
C TRP A 44 21.83 -12.98 2.13
N PRO A 45 22.30 -13.94 2.97
CA PRO A 45 23.06 -15.10 2.47
C PRO A 45 22.35 -15.90 1.36
N ASP A 46 21.03 -16.07 1.49
CA ASP A 46 20.16 -16.59 0.41
C ASP A 46 18.94 -15.67 0.25
N PRO A 47 18.90 -14.79 -0.76
CA PRO A 47 17.79 -13.85 -0.96
C PRO A 47 16.39 -14.49 -1.02
N ALA A 48 16.29 -15.77 -1.40
CA ALA A 48 15.02 -16.50 -1.42
C ALA A 48 14.49 -16.84 -0.01
N ASP A 49 15.38 -16.95 0.97
CA ASP A 49 15.07 -17.21 2.38
C ASP A 49 14.99 -15.92 3.22
N PHE A 50 15.01 -14.74 2.57
CA PHE A 50 14.83 -13.48 3.27
C PHE A 50 13.46 -13.45 3.98
N PRO A 51 13.41 -13.24 5.30
CA PRO A 51 12.14 -13.37 6.02
C PRO A 51 11.10 -12.34 5.55
N LYS A 52 9.94 -12.81 5.06
CA LYS A 52 8.83 -11.95 4.57
C LYS A 52 8.54 -10.79 5.54
N MET A 53 8.30 -9.58 5.05
CA MET A 53 7.98 -8.39 5.88
C MET A 53 9.04 -7.99 6.92
N VAL A 54 10.23 -8.60 6.96
CA VAL A 54 11.26 -8.20 7.94
C VAL A 54 11.86 -6.84 7.60
N TRP A 55 11.82 -6.43 6.33
CA TRP A 55 12.33 -5.16 5.84
C TRP A 55 11.75 -3.97 6.61
N ALA A 56 10.46 -4.01 6.95
CA ALA A 56 9.79 -2.93 7.69
C ALA A 56 10.31 -2.77 9.13
N THR A 57 11.00 -3.78 9.68
CA THR A 57 11.70 -3.64 10.98
C THR A 57 12.93 -2.75 10.89
N ASN A 58 13.43 -2.44 9.69
CA ASN A 58 14.57 -1.54 9.50
C ASN A 58 14.29 -0.12 10.01
N TYR A 59 13.04 0.35 10.02
CA TYR A 59 12.65 1.60 10.68
C TYR A 59 13.09 1.67 12.15
N GLN A 60 13.33 0.53 12.81
CA GLN A 60 13.73 0.41 14.21
C GLN A 60 15.21 0.01 14.38
N ARG A 61 16.00 0.04 13.30
CA ARG A 61 17.44 -0.24 13.32
C ARG A 61 18.25 1.04 13.16
N ILE A 62 19.51 0.98 13.60
CA ILE A 62 20.34 2.18 13.76
C ILE A 62 20.51 2.97 12.46
N ALA A 63 20.51 2.34 11.28
CA ALA A 63 20.64 3.06 10.01
C ALA A 63 19.42 3.98 9.78
N CYS A 64 18.21 3.42 9.68
CA CYS A 64 17.01 4.22 9.41
C CYS A 64 16.70 5.16 10.58
N GLN A 65 16.75 4.69 11.84
CA GLN A 65 16.49 5.56 13.00
C GLN A 65 17.44 6.76 13.02
N THR A 66 18.72 6.57 12.69
CA THR A 66 19.68 7.67 12.62
C THR A 66 19.37 8.63 11.47
N ILE A 67 19.15 8.10 10.27
CA ILE A 67 18.99 8.94 9.07
C ILE A 67 17.69 9.75 9.13
N PHE A 68 16.57 9.15 9.55
CA PHE A 68 15.31 9.89 9.72
C PHE A 68 15.41 10.96 10.81
N THR A 69 16.11 10.67 11.92
CA THR A 69 16.37 11.68 12.95
C THR A 69 17.21 12.82 12.39
N MET A 70 18.24 12.54 11.60
CA MET A 70 19.04 13.57 10.94
C MET A 70 18.20 14.40 9.96
N PHE A 71 17.31 13.77 9.18
CA PHE A 71 16.50 14.44 8.16
C PHE A 71 15.42 15.35 8.75
N PHE A 72 14.77 14.96 9.85
CA PHE A 72 13.66 15.74 10.43
C PHE A 72 14.03 16.54 11.68
N ALA A 73 15.01 16.09 12.46
CA ALA A 73 15.37 16.66 13.76
C ALA A 73 16.90 16.72 14.02
N GLY A 74 17.69 16.85 12.95
CA GLY A 74 19.15 16.88 13.04
C GLY A 74 19.69 18.14 13.73
N LYS A 75 18.97 19.26 13.71
CA LYS A 75 19.37 20.48 14.43
C LYS A 75 19.23 20.33 15.94
N GLU A 76 18.21 19.62 16.38
CA GLU A 76 17.92 19.34 17.78
C GLU A 76 18.86 18.27 18.32
N PHE A 77 18.94 17.12 17.67
CA PHE A 77 19.59 15.92 18.22
C PHE A 77 20.97 15.62 17.64
N ALA A 78 21.30 16.13 16.46
CA ALA A 78 22.61 15.93 15.83
C ALA A 78 23.35 17.26 15.52
N PRO A 79 23.42 18.24 16.45
CA PRO A 79 23.97 19.57 16.16
C PRO A 79 25.45 19.57 15.75
N LYS A 80 26.23 18.52 16.08
CA LYS A 80 27.62 18.39 15.66
C LYS A 80 27.78 17.94 14.20
N CYS A 81 26.72 17.39 13.61
CA CYS A 81 26.71 16.83 12.28
C CYS A 81 26.51 17.95 11.24
N VAL A 82 27.62 18.50 10.76
CA VAL A 82 27.66 19.63 9.83
C VAL A 82 28.50 19.26 8.60
N ILE A 83 27.94 19.52 7.40
CA ILE A 83 28.59 19.38 6.10
C ILE A 83 28.52 20.73 5.39
N ASP A 84 29.64 21.21 4.86
CA ASP A 84 29.74 22.48 4.12
C ASP A 84 29.17 23.69 4.89
N GLY A 85 29.39 23.70 6.21
CA GLY A 85 28.88 24.75 7.11
C GLY A 85 27.38 24.66 7.41
N LYS A 86 26.69 23.60 6.96
CA LYS A 86 25.27 23.39 7.11
C LYS A 86 24.96 22.14 7.95
N ASN A 87 23.99 22.24 8.87
CA ASN A 87 23.55 21.06 9.62
C ASN A 87 23.01 19.97 8.67
N ILE A 88 23.25 18.71 9.01
CA ILE A 88 22.86 17.56 8.19
C ILE A 88 21.37 17.55 7.83
N GLN A 89 20.50 18.07 8.70
CA GLN A 89 19.06 18.21 8.43
C GLN A 89 18.81 19.06 7.19
N ASP A 90 19.25 20.32 7.22
CA ASP A 90 19.02 21.23 6.10
C ASP A 90 19.86 20.82 4.88
N TYR A 91 20.99 20.13 5.07
CA TYR A 91 21.76 19.55 3.97
C TYR A 91 20.93 18.51 3.20
N LEU A 92 20.38 17.50 3.90
CA LEU A 92 19.59 16.45 3.26
C LEU A 92 18.26 16.99 2.70
N GLN A 93 17.53 17.80 3.48
CA GLN A 93 16.26 18.37 3.05
C GLN A 93 16.42 19.23 1.80
N ASP A 94 17.41 20.12 1.74
CA ASP A 94 17.53 21.01 0.59
C ASP A 94 17.95 20.27 -0.68
N HIS A 95 18.78 19.21 -0.58
CA HIS A 95 19.09 18.37 -1.74
C HIS A 95 17.87 17.59 -2.23
N PHE A 96 17.09 17.03 -1.31
CA PHE A 96 15.84 16.33 -1.65
C PHE A 96 14.83 17.27 -2.30
N ILE A 97 14.57 18.43 -1.70
CA ILE A 97 13.64 19.43 -2.21
C ILE A 97 14.13 19.96 -3.57
N ALA A 98 15.43 20.23 -3.72
CA ALA A 98 15.98 20.68 -5.00
C ALA A 98 15.85 19.63 -6.11
N ALA A 99 15.97 18.33 -5.79
CA ALA A 99 15.75 17.26 -6.76
C ALA A 99 14.28 17.19 -7.21
N CYS A 100 13.33 17.27 -6.26
CA CYS A 100 11.90 17.30 -6.58
C CYS A 100 11.53 18.55 -7.38
N ALA A 101 12.02 19.73 -6.96
CA ALA A 101 11.83 20.99 -7.67
C ALA A 101 12.45 20.96 -9.08
N HIS A 102 13.59 20.28 -9.27
CA HIS A 102 14.16 20.10 -10.60
C HIS A 102 13.21 19.30 -11.51
N LEU A 103 12.67 18.17 -11.03
CA LEU A 103 11.69 17.40 -11.79
C LEU A 103 10.43 18.22 -12.08
N ALA A 104 9.87 18.90 -11.09
CA ALA A 104 8.70 19.76 -11.25
C ALA A 104 8.92 20.84 -12.32
N ARG A 105 10.11 21.45 -12.35
CA ARG A 105 10.49 22.44 -13.38
C ARG A 105 10.56 21.84 -14.76
N ARG A 106 11.11 20.63 -14.89
CA ARG A 106 11.17 19.92 -16.19
C ARG A 106 9.78 19.54 -16.70
N ILE A 107 8.86 19.17 -15.81
CA ILE A 107 7.46 18.93 -16.15
C ILE A 107 6.78 20.25 -16.57
N HIS A 108 7.01 21.35 -15.83
CA HIS A 108 6.47 22.66 -16.16
C HIS A 108 6.94 23.15 -17.54
N GLU A 109 8.24 23.03 -17.82
CA GLU A 109 8.86 23.43 -19.08
C GLU A 109 8.40 22.60 -20.29
N ALA A 110 7.74 21.44 -20.09
CA ALA A 110 7.11 20.70 -21.18
C ALA A 110 5.87 21.41 -21.72
N GLY A 111 5.14 22.16 -20.87
CA GLY A 111 4.03 23.03 -21.24
C GLY A 111 2.65 22.36 -21.34
N ASP A 112 2.59 21.03 -21.44
CA ASP A 112 1.37 20.26 -21.70
C ASP A 112 1.06 19.19 -20.62
N LEU A 113 1.81 19.17 -19.51
CA LEU A 113 1.67 18.15 -18.48
C LEU A 113 0.97 18.64 -17.20
N HIS A 114 1.30 19.83 -16.69
CA HIS A 114 0.68 20.39 -15.47
C HIS A 114 -0.79 20.75 -15.73
N GLY A 115 -1.67 20.33 -14.83
CA GLY A 115 -3.11 20.56 -14.94
C GLY A 115 -3.85 19.60 -15.88
N GLU A 116 -3.12 18.88 -16.75
CA GLU A 116 -3.68 17.88 -17.67
C GLU A 116 -3.42 16.44 -17.17
N THR A 117 -2.14 16.06 -17.05
CA THR A 117 -1.73 14.72 -16.58
C THR A 117 -1.20 14.76 -15.15
N VAL A 118 -0.46 15.80 -14.79
CA VAL A 118 0.09 16.01 -13.45
C VAL A 118 -0.76 17.03 -12.72
N ILE A 119 -1.55 16.55 -11.76
CA ILE A 119 -2.47 17.38 -10.98
C ILE A 119 -1.84 17.99 -9.72
N GLY A 120 -0.73 17.43 -9.22
CA GLY A 120 -0.16 17.84 -7.94
C GLY A 120 1.05 17.02 -7.48
N TYR A 121 1.53 17.37 -6.30
CA TYR A 121 2.75 16.82 -5.69
C TYR A 121 2.49 16.43 -4.23
N GLU A 122 2.88 15.21 -3.89
CA GLU A 122 2.87 14.68 -2.52
C GLU A 122 4.13 15.06 -1.79
N SER A 123 4.05 15.21 -0.46
CA SER A 123 5.12 15.73 0.36
C SER A 123 6.34 14.82 0.42
N VAL A 124 6.13 13.57 0.80
CA VAL A 124 7.12 12.48 0.89
C VAL A 124 6.35 11.24 1.34
N ASN A 125 6.65 10.09 0.74
CA ASN A 125 6.02 8.84 1.15
C ASN A 125 6.34 8.47 2.60
N GLU A 126 5.30 8.12 3.36
CA GLU A 126 5.34 7.56 4.72
C GLU A 126 6.46 8.15 5.62
N PRO A 127 6.42 9.45 5.95
CA PRO A 127 7.48 10.07 6.74
C PRO A 127 7.61 9.37 8.10
N ASN A 128 8.84 9.07 8.51
CA ASN A 128 9.15 8.43 9.78
C ASN A 128 9.92 9.37 10.71
N ASN A 129 9.58 9.33 12.00
CA ASN A 129 10.17 10.18 13.03
C ASN A 129 11.55 9.71 13.56
N GLY A 130 12.05 8.55 13.13
CA GLY A 130 13.32 8.00 13.58
C GLY A 130 13.33 7.81 15.10
N PHE A 131 14.31 8.41 15.78
CA PHE A 131 14.38 8.40 17.24
C PHE A 131 13.54 9.48 17.92
N VAL A 132 12.97 10.45 17.19
CA VAL A 132 12.24 11.58 17.82
C VAL A 132 11.08 11.04 18.66
N GLY A 133 11.08 11.36 19.95
CA GLY A 133 10.08 10.88 20.90
C GLY A 133 10.38 9.51 21.51
N HIS A 134 11.53 8.89 21.21
CA HIS A 134 11.90 7.58 21.75
C HIS A 134 11.98 7.66 23.29
N PRO A 135 11.17 6.86 24.02
CA PRO A 135 10.98 7.05 25.46
C PRO A 135 12.19 6.64 26.29
N ASP A 136 12.86 5.55 25.91
CA ASP A 136 14.03 5.02 26.63
C ASP A 136 14.83 4.07 25.74
N LEU A 137 16.05 4.45 25.35
CA LEU A 137 16.94 3.67 24.48
C LEU A 137 17.33 2.30 25.05
N ALA A 138 17.19 2.08 26.36
CA ALA A 138 17.45 0.78 26.98
C ALA A 138 16.35 -0.26 26.71
N ASN A 139 15.18 0.17 26.22
CA ASN A 139 13.99 -0.67 26.10
C ASN A 139 13.39 -0.59 24.70
N ILE A 140 12.72 -1.68 24.27
CA ILE A 140 11.87 -1.66 23.08
C ILE A 140 10.60 -0.88 23.45
N PRO A 141 10.23 0.19 22.72
CA PRO A 141 9.02 0.97 23.01
C PRO A 141 7.76 0.10 22.99
N LYS A 142 6.83 0.37 23.91
CA LYS A 142 5.55 -0.37 23.99
C LYS A 142 4.71 -0.21 22.71
N ASN A 143 4.77 0.95 22.08
CA ASN A 143 4.07 1.26 20.83
C ASN A 143 4.79 0.73 19.57
N GLN A 144 5.97 0.11 19.69
CA GLN A 144 6.61 -0.60 18.58
C GLN A 144 5.90 -1.94 18.36
N ASN A 145 4.81 -1.90 17.59
CA ASN A 145 3.92 -3.04 17.36
C ASN A 145 4.47 -4.03 16.32
N LEU A 146 5.29 -3.57 15.37
CA LEU A 146 5.94 -4.45 14.39
C LEU A 146 7.26 -4.98 14.95
N ARG A 147 7.33 -6.29 15.21
CA ARG A 147 8.55 -6.97 15.66
C ARG A 147 8.69 -8.31 14.96
N LYS A 148 9.84 -8.53 14.30
CA LYS A 148 10.12 -9.76 13.57
C LYS A 148 11.62 -9.99 13.50
N TYR A 149 12.02 -11.25 13.57
CA TYR A 149 13.43 -11.64 13.61
C TYR A 149 14.14 -10.95 14.79
N THR A 150 15.42 -10.62 14.70
CA THR A 150 16.14 -9.84 15.71
C THR A 150 15.48 -8.47 15.91
N CYS A 151 15.29 -8.06 17.16
CA CYS A 151 14.63 -6.81 17.52
C CYS A 151 15.44 -6.08 18.59
N PRO A 152 16.45 -5.27 18.19
CA PRO A 152 17.31 -4.58 19.15
C PRO A 152 16.56 -3.44 19.85
N THR A 153 16.96 -3.13 21.09
CA THR A 153 16.68 -1.80 21.68
C THR A 153 17.52 -0.73 20.96
N GLY A 154 17.14 0.54 21.08
CA GLY A 154 17.93 1.64 20.50
C GLY A 154 19.40 1.61 20.92
N PHE A 155 19.69 1.27 22.18
CA PHE A 155 21.06 1.14 22.66
C PHE A 155 21.77 -0.11 22.13
N GLN A 156 21.09 -1.26 22.05
CA GLN A 156 21.66 -2.47 21.43
C GLN A 156 22.00 -2.23 19.95
N ALA A 157 21.18 -1.47 19.22
CA ALA A 157 21.44 -1.07 17.84
C ALA A 157 22.67 -0.14 17.72
N MET A 158 22.87 0.78 18.67
CA MET A 158 24.08 1.63 18.75
C MET A 158 25.34 0.78 19.01
N LEU A 159 25.26 -0.20 19.92
CA LEU A 159 26.38 -1.09 20.26
C LEU A 159 26.79 -1.96 19.07
N THR A 160 25.84 -2.66 18.44
CA THR A 160 26.09 -3.51 17.27
C THR A 160 26.54 -2.71 16.04
N GLY A 161 25.92 -1.56 15.78
CA GLY A 161 26.38 -0.60 14.77
C GLY A 161 27.79 -0.08 15.01
N SER A 162 28.30 -0.20 16.23
CA SER A 162 29.67 0.19 16.59
C SER A 162 30.59 -1.01 16.79
N GLY A 163 30.18 -2.22 16.41
CA GLY A 163 31.04 -3.40 16.40
C GLY A 163 31.07 -4.24 17.66
N ARG A 164 30.15 -4.01 18.60
CA ARG A 164 30.03 -4.79 19.84
C ARG A 164 29.11 -5.99 19.65
N ALA A 165 29.48 -7.12 20.22
CA ALA A 165 28.62 -8.28 20.28
C ALA A 165 27.50 -8.09 21.31
N VAL A 166 26.25 -8.36 20.93
CA VAL A 166 25.07 -8.15 21.76
C VAL A 166 24.10 -9.31 21.60
N GLU A 167 23.63 -9.86 22.72
CA GLU A 167 22.48 -10.77 22.70
C GLU A 167 21.19 -9.95 22.66
N MET A 168 20.35 -10.20 21.65
CA MET A 168 19.09 -9.50 21.45
C MET A 168 17.92 -10.47 21.29
N ASP A 169 16.74 -9.98 21.65
CA ASP A 169 15.52 -10.76 21.55
C ASP A 169 15.14 -10.98 20.08
N THR A 170 14.69 -12.19 19.77
CA THR A 170 14.09 -12.51 18.48
C THR A 170 12.58 -12.62 18.62
N TYR A 171 11.86 -12.22 17.57
CA TYR A 171 10.41 -12.23 17.50
C TYR A 171 9.92 -13.00 16.27
N ALA A 172 8.81 -13.71 16.45
CA ALA A 172 8.03 -14.31 15.36
C ALA A 172 6.58 -13.84 15.45
N PHE A 173 5.83 -13.98 14.36
CA PHE A 173 4.41 -13.63 14.32
C PHE A 173 3.54 -14.88 14.55
N GLY A 174 2.61 -14.76 15.49
CA GLY A 174 1.52 -15.71 15.71
C GLY A 174 0.17 -15.08 15.40
N THR A 175 -0.90 -15.83 15.67
CA THR A 175 -2.29 -15.38 15.44
C THR A 175 -2.66 -14.09 16.20
N PHE A 176 -2.02 -13.86 17.35
CA PHE A 176 -2.29 -12.70 18.22
C PHE A 176 -1.23 -11.59 18.11
N GLY A 177 -0.43 -11.59 17.05
CA GLY A 177 0.64 -10.62 16.83
C GLY A 177 2.04 -11.17 17.15
N PRO A 178 3.03 -10.28 17.31
CA PRO A 178 4.41 -10.70 17.55
C PRO A 178 4.59 -11.26 18.96
N TYR A 179 5.35 -12.34 19.07
CA TYR A 179 5.78 -12.91 20.35
C TYR A 179 7.29 -13.14 20.34
N LYS A 180 7.92 -13.07 21.52
CA LYS A 180 9.34 -13.36 21.66
C LYS A 180 9.58 -14.85 21.35
N SER A 181 10.31 -15.14 20.27
CA SER A 181 10.64 -16.49 19.83
C SER A 181 11.93 -17.03 20.46
N GLY A 182 12.80 -16.14 20.96
CA GLY A 182 14.07 -16.54 21.57
C GLY A 182 15.03 -15.37 21.75
N THR A 183 16.32 -15.68 21.77
CA THR A 183 17.44 -14.72 21.76
C THR A 183 18.47 -15.14 20.72
N GLN A 184 19.19 -14.16 20.17
CA GLN A 184 20.27 -14.38 19.21
C GLN A 184 21.44 -13.45 19.53
N LEU A 185 22.66 -14.01 19.52
CA LEU A 185 23.88 -13.23 19.57
C LEU A 185 24.17 -12.64 18.18
N VAL A 186 24.16 -11.32 18.08
CA VAL A 186 24.67 -10.59 16.91
C VAL A 186 26.09 -10.15 17.25
N ASP A 187 27.07 -10.68 16.52
CA ASP A 187 28.49 -10.38 16.71
C ASP A 187 29.08 -9.78 15.42
N PRO A 188 29.25 -8.45 15.37
CA PRO A 188 29.86 -7.79 14.23
C PRO A 188 31.38 -8.03 14.12
N LYS A 189 32.01 -8.68 15.11
CA LYS A 189 33.46 -8.97 15.13
C LYS A 189 34.35 -7.73 14.95
N GLY A 190 33.92 -6.61 15.53
CA GLY A 190 34.61 -5.32 15.45
C GLY A 190 34.37 -4.53 14.16
N HIS A 191 33.60 -5.07 13.20
CA HIS A 191 33.12 -4.29 12.06
C HIS A 191 32.12 -3.23 12.52
N THR A 192 32.14 -2.05 11.90
CA THR A 192 31.31 -0.92 12.30
C THR A 192 30.45 -0.43 11.15
N ALA A 193 29.21 -0.03 11.44
CA ALA A 193 28.30 0.58 10.48
C ALA A 193 28.69 2.03 10.13
N TRP A 194 29.72 2.58 10.77
CA TRP A 194 30.22 3.93 10.58
C TRP A 194 31.43 3.93 9.63
N LEU A 195 31.50 4.92 8.75
CA LEU A 195 32.59 5.07 7.78
C LEU A 195 33.93 5.20 8.48
N ASP A 196 34.90 4.35 8.11
CA ASP A 196 36.26 4.43 8.62
C ASP A 196 37.06 5.54 7.90
N PRO A 197 37.57 6.56 8.60
CA PRO A 197 38.35 7.64 7.98
C PRO A 197 39.67 7.19 7.34
N ALA A 198 40.17 5.98 7.65
CA ALA A 198 41.37 5.45 7.00
C ALA A 198 41.10 4.90 5.59
N SER A 199 39.85 4.49 5.31
CA SER A 199 39.44 3.88 4.05
C SER A 199 38.41 4.71 3.28
N TRP A 200 37.76 5.67 3.93
CA TRP A 200 36.80 6.59 3.33
C TRP A 200 37.41 7.96 3.02
N ASP A 201 37.03 8.53 1.87
CA ASP A 201 37.43 9.87 1.45
C ASP A 201 36.20 10.66 0.98
N ASP A 202 35.81 11.68 1.77
CA ASP A 202 34.71 12.58 1.46
C ASP A 202 34.94 13.39 0.17
N THR A 203 36.20 13.56 -0.30
CA THR A 203 36.49 14.28 -1.54
C THR A 203 35.85 13.62 -2.77
N LYS A 204 35.51 12.32 -2.68
CA LYS A 204 34.72 11.60 -3.68
C LYS A 204 33.38 12.29 -3.99
N TYR A 205 32.75 12.91 -3.00
CA TYR A 205 31.49 13.63 -3.15
C TYR A 205 31.66 15.16 -3.09
N GLY A 206 32.89 15.64 -2.89
CA GLY A 206 33.23 17.06 -2.92
C GLY A 206 32.76 17.87 -1.70
N TRP A 207 32.22 17.24 -0.66
CA TRP A 207 31.77 17.91 0.56
C TRP A 207 32.86 17.91 1.65
N LYS A 208 32.69 18.77 2.64
CA LYS A 208 33.58 18.86 3.80
C LYS A 208 32.79 18.80 5.11
N ARG A 209 33.16 17.86 5.99
CA ARG A 209 32.62 17.79 7.36
C ARG A 209 33.27 18.84 8.26
N ALA A 210 32.50 19.34 9.23
CA ALA A 210 33.05 20.14 10.30
C ALA A 210 33.91 19.30 11.27
N ASP A 211 34.88 19.93 11.92
CA ASP A 211 35.76 19.28 12.91
C ASP A 211 34.98 18.66 14.11
N SER A 212 33.74 19.11 14.32
CA SER A 212 32.81 18.58 15.31
C SER A 212 32.27 17.18 14.97
N TRP A 213 32.35 16.75 13.70
CA TRP A 213 31.87 15.46 13.23
C TRP A 213 33.04 14.56 12.84
N LYS A 214 33.35 13.58 13.70
CA LYS A 214 34.40 12.60 13.46
C LYS A 214 33.82 11.35 12.80
N LEU A 215 34.45 10.88 11.72
CA LEU A 215 34.14 9.58 11.13
C LEU A 215 34.71 8.43 11.99
N GLY A 216 34.22 7.21 11.77
CA GLY A 216 34.64 5.99 12.46
C GLY A 216 34.14 5.88 13.90
N THR A 217 33.22 6.75 14.32
CA THR A 217 32.65 6.76 15.67
C THR A 217 31.17 7.05 15.59
N ASP A 218 30.38 6.31 16.37
CA ASP A 218 28.94 6.55 16.51
C ASP A 218 28.63 8.01 16.82
N ILE A 219 27.78 8.61 15.99
CA ILE A 219 27.40 10.01 16.15
C ILE A 219 26.65 10.22 17.47
N TRP A 220 25.90 9.25 17.97
CA TRP A 220 25.23 9.35 19.28
C TRP A 220 26.21 9.29 20.44
N ALA A 221 27.29 8.49 20.34
CA ALA A 221 28.41 8.55 21.28
C ALA A 221 29.08 9.94 21.27
N GLN A 222 29.26 10.54 20.08
CA GLN A 222 29.79 11.90 19.95
C GLN A 222 28.89 12.96 20.59
N HIS A 223 27.57 12.72 20.68
CA HIS A 223 26.61 13.57 21.41
C HIS A 223 26.47 13.20 22.90
N GLY A 224 27.27 12.24 23.39
CA GLY A 224 27.31 11.80 24.77
C GLY A 224 26.06 11.03 25.19
N VAL A 225 25.40 10.34 24.25
CA VAL A 225 24.28 9.45 24.53
C VAL A 225 24.76 8.21 25.27
N TRP A 226 25.94 7.70 24.90
CA TRP A 226 26.58 6.56 25.53
C TRP A 226 28.11 6.68 25.50
N ASN A 227 28.80 5.90 26.33
CA ASN A 227 30.26 5.92 26.46
C ASN A 227 30.91 4.76 25.68
N PRO A 228 31.67 5.03 24.60
CA PRO A 228 32.27 3.98 23.79
C PRO A 228 33.44 3.24 24.44
N LYS A 229 33.94 3.70 25.59
CA LYS A 229 35.02 3.02 26.32
C LYS A 229 34.52 2.02 27.35
N THR A 230 33.32 2.25 27.88
CA THR A 230 32.72 1.44 28.96
C THR A 230 31.45 0.74 28.51
N ASP A 231 31.00 1.00 27.27
CA ASP A 231 29.73 0.52 26.71
C ASP A 231 28.53 0.83 27.63
N GLU A 232 28.54 2.02 28.23
CA GLU A 232 27.52 2.49 29.18
C GLU A 232 26.57 3.49 28.53
N LEU A 233 25.26 3.27 28.65
CA LEU A 233 24.22 4.23 28.24
C LEU A 233 24.14 5.39 29.25
N LEU A 234 24.41 6.61 28.79
CA LEU A 234 24.49 7.80 29.65
C LEU A 234 23.20 8.63 29.63
N LYS A 235 22.50 8.65 28.49
CA LYS A 235 21.28 9.45 28.29
C LYS A 235 20.17 8.59 27.68
N PRO A 236 19.53 7.72 28.47
CA PRO A 236 18.48 6.81 27.97
C PRO A 236 17.32 7.54 27.28
N GLN A 237 17.00 8.76 27.73
CA GLN A 237 15.86 9.55 27.24
C GLN A 237 16.29 10.71 26.33
N TYR A 238 17.44 10.59 25.64
CA TYR A 238 18.03 11.68 24.86
C TYR A 238 17.07 12.29 23.84
N PHE A 239 16.21 11.47 23.23
CA PHE A 239 15.28 11.87 22.16
C PHE A 239 13.85 12.16 22.61
N LEU A 240 13.56 12.02 23.91
CA LEU A 240 12.21 12.18 24.44
C LEU A 240 11.77 13.65 24.52
N GLN A 241 12.73 14.57 24.65
CA GLN A 241 12.46 15.99 24.87
C GLN A 241 13.33 16.88 24.01
N HIS A 242 12.76 18.02 23.62
CA HIS A 242 13.49 19.07 22.92
C HIS A 242 14.66 19.57 23.80
N PRO A 243 15.90 19.64 23.27
CA PRO A 243 17.08 19.87 24.09
C PRO A 243 17.06 21.22 24.82
N GLN A 244 16.52 22.25 24.17
CA GLN A 244 16.43 23.62 24.71
C GLN A 244 15.15 23.89 25.49
N THR A 245 13.96 23.62 24.92
CA THR A 245 12.67 23.95 25.56
C THR A 245 12.21 22.92 26.60
N ARG A 246 12.76 21.70 26.56
CA ARG A 246 12.38 20.55 27.41
C ARG A 246 10.96 20.02 27.16
N GLU A 247 10.30 20.50 26.12
CA GLU A 247 9.01 20.00 25.67
C GLU A 247 9.12 18.54 25.23
N LYS A 248 8.10 17.73 25.51
CA LYS A 248 8.05 16.33 25.10
C LYS A 248 7.85 16.27 23.58
N MET A 249 8.71 15.53 22.88
CA MET A 249 8.68 15.42 21.42
C MET A 249 8.02 14.12 20.97
N ASP A 250 6.79 13.86 21.39
CA ASP A 250 6.03 12.71 20.86
C ASP A 250 5.58 12.93 19.40
N THR A 251 4.82 11.99 18.83
CA THR A 251 4.41 12.04 17.43
C THR A 251 3.64 13.32 17.09
N GLU A 252 2.79 13.80 18.00
CA GLU A 252 2.04 15.06 17.84
C GLU A 252 3.00 16.24 17.69
N PHE A 253 4.01 16.35 18.57
CA PHE A 253 5.04 17.39 18.44
C PHE A 253 5.80 17.25 17.11
N PHE A 254 6.20 16.03 16.74
CA PHE A 254 6.95 15.78 15.50
C PHE A 254 6.17 16.25 14.27
N LEU A 255 4.89 15.89 14.16
CA LEU A 255 4.05 16.27 13.03
C LEU A 255 3.83 17.78 12.96
N ASN A 256 3.51 18.41 14.10
CA ASN A 256 3.21 19.84 14.19
C ASN A 256 4.46 20.75 14.10
N ASN A 257 5.68 20.21 14.29
CA ASN A 257 6.91 21.01 14.29
C ASN A 257 7.90 20.55 13.22
N ASN A 258 8.45 19.34 13.35
CA ASN A 258 9.54 18.85 12.51
C ASN A 258 9.07 18.55 11.08
N PHE A 259 7.95 17.86 10.93
CA PHE A 259 7.36 17.56 9.62
C PHE A 259 6.84 18.84 8.94
N LEU A 260 6.06 19.68 9.64
CA LEU A 260 5.58 20.93 9.05
C LEU A 260 6.71 21.89 8.65
N TYR A 261 7.83 21.91 9.39
CA TYR A 261 9.02 22.67 8.97
C TYR A 261 9.52 22.23 7.59
N TYR A 262 9.65 20.92 7.37
CA TYR A 262 10.01 20.34 6.08
C TYR A 262 8.95 20.64 5.00
N TYR A 263 7.67 20.38 5.31
CA TYR A 263 6.56 20.54 4.37
C TYR A 263 6.48 21.96 3.83
N ARG A 264 6.63 22.98 4.68
CA ARG A 264 6.61 24.39 4.26
C ARG A 264 7.70 24.71 3.24
N LYS A 265 8.91 24.17 3.42
CA LYS A 265 10.02 24.33 2.46
C LYS A 265 9.72 23.62 1.14
N TYR A 266 9.22 22.39 1.20
CA TYR A 266 8.86 21.61 0.03
C TYR A 266 7.74 22.29 -0.78
N LYS A 267 6.64 22.65 -0.12
CA LYS A 267 5.50 23.38 -0.69
C LYS A 267 5.96 24.66 -1.40
N SER A 268 6.79 25.48 -0.73
CA SER A 268 7.31 26.72 -1.33
C SER A 268 8.08 26.42 -2.62
N ALA A 269 9.00 25.44 -2.60
CA ALA A 269 9.83 25.13 -3.76
C ALA A 269 9.02 24.61 -4.97
N ILE A 270 7.94 23.86 -4.73
CA ILE A 270 7.04 23.41 -5.80
C ILE A 270 6.18 24.56 -6.32
N ARG A 271 5.60 25.37 -5.42
CA ARG A 271 4.73 26.50 -5.81
C ARG A 271 5.47 27.66 -6.48
N ASP A 272 6.77 27.81 -6.22
CA ASP A 272 7.64 28.74 -6.97
C ASP A 272 7.77 28.35 -8.46
N ILE A 273 7.45 27.10 -8.81
CA ILE A 273 7.47 26.59 -10.20
C ILE A 273 6.06 26.58 -10.78
N TRP A 274 5.09 26.03 -10.03
CA TRP A 274 3.70 25.96 -10.44
C TRP A 274 2.77 26.38 -9.28
N PRO A 275 2.32 27.65 -9.26
CA PRO A 275 1.51 28.20 -8.16
C PRO A 275 0.16 27.49 -7.94
N GLU A 276 -0.39 26.87 -8.99
CA GLU A 276 -1.69 26.17 -8.95
C GLU A 276 -1.56 24.69 -8.58
N ALA A 277 -0.35 24.21 -8.27
CA ALA A 277 -0.14 22.82 -7.87
C ALA A 277 -1.00 22.44 -6.65
N ILE A 278 -1.75 21.34 -6.79
CA ILE A 278 -2.40 20.69 -5.65
C ILE A 278 -1.32 20.08 -4.78
N MET A 279 -1.30 20.46 -3.50
CA MET A 279 -0.34 19.93 -2.53
C MET A 279 -0.97 18.75 -1.78
N LEU A 280 -0.47 17.55 -2.01
CA LEU A 280 -0.90 16.36 -1.26
C LEU A 280 -0.03 16.28 0.00
N MET A 281 -0.62 16.49 1.17
CA MET A 281 0.11 16.39 2.45
C MET A 281 -0.10 14.99 3.01
N GLN A 282 0.99 14.21 3.04
CA GLN A 282 1.02 12.88 3.63
C GLN A 282 1.79 12.92 4.96
N PRO A 283 1.10 13.00 6.11
CA PRO A 283 1.72 12.78 7.41
C PRO A 283 2.03 11.28 7.60
N GLN A 284 2.60 10.93 8.76
CA GLN A 284 2.92 9.54 9.08
C GLN A 284 1.64 8.67 9.02
N PRO A 285 1.67 7.50 8.35
CA PRO A 285 0.49 6.64 8.21
C PRO A 285 -0.15 6.28 9.55
N PHE A 286 -1.48 6.20 9.58
CA PHE A 286 -2.31 5.93 10.78
C PHE A 286 -2.19 6.93 11.95
N GLU A 287 -1.31 7.94 11.89
CA GLU A 287 -1.25 8.98 12.91
C GLU A 287 -2.33 10.05 12.68
N ILE A 288 -2.67 10.76 13.74
CA ILE A 288 -3.53 11.95 13.62
C ILE A 288 -2.74 13.01 12.82
N PRO A 289 -3.32 13.60 11.76
CA PRO A 289 -2.64 14.62 10.97
C PRO A 289 -2.30 15.88 11.78
N PRO A 290 -1.39 16.74 11.31
CA PRO A 290 -1.03 17.97 12.02
C PRO A 290 -2.20 18.97 12.13
N ASP A 291 -2.20 19.76 13.21
CA ASP A 291 -3.16 20.81 13.52
C ASP A 291 -2.88 22.08 12.71
N ILE A 292 -3.34 22.10 11.45
CA ILE A 292 -3.16 23.24 10.55
C ILE A 292 -4.44 24.04 10.29
N LYS A 293 -5.62 23.53 10.65
CA LYS A 293 -6.92 24.15 10.38
C LYS A 293 -6.97 25.62 10.83
N GLY A 294 -7.34 26.50 9.90
CA GLY A 294 -7.42 27.94 10.12
C GLY A 294 -6.06 28.65 10.28
N THR A 295 -4.94 27.94 10.14
CA THR A 295 -3.60 28.54 10.09
C THR A 295 -3.22 28.91 8.65
N SER A 296 -2.01 29.44 8.43
CA SER A 296 -1.49 29.69 7.09
C SER A 296 -1.17 28.42 6.29
N ASP A 297 -1.08 27.27 6.96
CA ASP A 297 -0.78 25.97 6.32
C ASP A 297 -2.04 25.24 5.82
N ASP A 298 -3.23 25.61 6.31
CA ASP A 298 -4.55 25.21 5.78
C ASP A 298 -4.76 25.86 4.41
N ASP A 299 -4.20 25.21 3.39
CA ASP A 299 -4.15 25.68 2.02
C ASP A 299 -5.42 25.25 1.28
N PRO A 300 -6.19 26.16 0.67
CA PRO A 300 -7.42 25.80 -0.03
C PRO A 300 -7.21 24.87 -1.24
N ASN A 301 -5.98 24.74 -1.74
CA ASN A 301 -5.62 23.86 -2.84
C ASN A 301 -4.67 22.75 -2.36
N MET A 302 -5.12 22.01 -1.35
CA MET A 302 -4.46 20.82 -0.82
C MET A 302 -5.38 19.60 -0.79
N ILE A 303 -4.76 18.44 -0.63
CA ILE A 303 -5.41 17.17 -0.40
C ILE A 303 -4.75 16.55 0.82
N PHE A 304 -5.56 16.03 1.74
CA PHE A 304 -5.06 15.14 2.76
C PHE A 304 -4.76 13.79 2.10
N ALA A 305 -3.51 13.36 2.13
CA ALA A 305 -3.07 12.07 1.61
C ALA A 305 -2.81 11.12 2.77
N SER A 306 -3.34 9.91 2.68
CA SER A 306 -3.15 8.88 3.71
C SER A 306 -3.08 7.50 3.07
N HIS A 307 -2.58 6.54 3.82
CA HIS A 307 -2.45 5.15 3.40
C HIS A 307 -3.38 4.26 4.21
N PHE A 308 -3.76 3.12 3.64
CA PHE A 308 -4.45 2.08 4.39
C PHE A 308 -4.01 0.69 3.96
N TYR A 309 -3.60 -0.11 4.96
CA TYR A 309 -3.42 -1.53 4.81
C TYR A 309 -4.06 -2.27 5.98
N ASP A 310 -4.74 -3.38 5.68
CA ASP A 310 -5.12 -4.32 6.72
C ASP A 310 -3.88 -5.09 7.21
N GLY A 311 -3.35 -4.67 8.35
CA GLY A 311 -2.11 -5.22 8.90
C GLY A 311 -2.16 -6.74 9.12
N ILE A 312 -3.33 -7.30 9.48
CA ILE A 312 -3.48 -8.76 9.65
C ILE A 312 -3.32 -9.46 8.30
N THR A 313 -4.04 -9.01 7.27
CA THR A 313 -3.93 -9.59 5.92
C THR A 313 -2.52 -9.44 5.36
N LEU A 314 -1.89 -8.27 5.51
CA LEU A 314 -0.55 -8.02 4.98
C LEU A 314 0.52 -8.89 5.65
N ILE A 315 0.52 -8.96 6.99
CA ILE A 315 1.53 -9.72 7.75
C ILE A 315 1.35 -11.23 7.59
N THR A 316 0.10 -11.71 7.61
CA THR A 316 -0.18 -13.16 7.51
C THR A 316 -0.24 -13.66 6.08
N LYS A 317 -0.40 -12.75 5.10
CA LYS A 317 -0.71 -13.06 3.69
C LYS A 317 -1.92 -13.99 3.57
N LYS A 318 -2.98 -13.71 4.35
CA LYS A 318 -4.23 -14.48 4.34
C LYS A 318 -5.43 -13.55 4.52
N TRP A 319 -6.49 -13.80 3.76
CA TRP A 319 -7.77 -13.13 3.97
C TRP A 319 -8.61 -13.91 4.99
N ASN A 320 -8.76 -13.36 6.20
CA ASN A 320 -9.57 -13.95 7.25
C ASN A 320 -11.02 -13.47 7.19
N LYS A 321 -11.95 -14.36 6.86
CA LYS A 321 -13.40 -14.05 6.79
C LYS A 321 -14.13 -14.13 8.13
N LEU A 322 -13.49 -14.73 9.13
CA LEU A 322 -14.12 -15.03 10.41
C LEU A 322 -13.94 -13.90 11.40
N TRP A 323 -12.77 -13.28 11.44
CA TRP A 323 -12.50 -12.16 12.33
C TRP A 323 -11.41 -11.23 11.83
N ASN A 324 -11.45 -9.99 12.30
CA ASN A 324 -10.40 -8.98 12.18
C ASN A 324 -10.42 -8.07 13.41
N VAL A 325 -9.55 -7.06 13.48
CA VAL A 325 -9.39 -6.12 14.59
C VAL A 325 -9.51 -4.70 14.07
N ASP A 326 -10.20 -3.84 14.82
CA ASP A 326 -10.18 -2.39 14.61
C ASP A 326 -8.85 -1.80 15.09
N VAL A 327 -7.84 -1.88 14.23
CA VAL A 327 -6.46 -1.45 14.53
C VAL A 327 -6.42 0.04 14.84
N LEU A 328 -7.06 0.88 14.02
CA LEU A 328 -7.11 2.33 14.28
C LEU A 328 -7.76 2.63 15.63
N GLY A 329 -8.89 1.99 15.96
CA GLY A 329 -9.53 2.18 17.25
C GLY A 329 -8.67 1.75 18.45
N VAL A 330 -7.84 0.71 18.29
CA VAL A 330 -6.81 0.33 19.28
C VAL A 330 -5.74 1.41 19.39
N LEU A 331 -5.21 1.91 18.27
CA LEU A 331 -4.21 2.98 18.24
C LEU A 331 -4.72 4.29 18.88
N ARG A 332 -6.02 4.57 18.75
CA ARG A 332 -6.70 5.72 19.37
C ARG A 332 -7.16 5.46 20.81
N GLY A 333 -6.87 4.28 21.39
CA GLY A 333 -7.24 3.95 22.76
C GLY A 333 -8.76 3.86 23.01
N ARG A 334 -9.58 3.58 21.99
CA ARG A 334 -11.05 3.50 22.09
C ARG A 334 -11.55 2.35 22.96
N TYR A 335 -10.70 1.37 23.20
CA TYR A 335 -11.05 0.12 23.85
C TYR A 335 -10.33 -0.04 25.18
N LEU A 336 -11.07 -0.45 26.23
CA LEU A 336 -10.49 -0.78 27.54
C LEU A 336 -9.53 -1.98 27.49
N SER A 337 -9.68 -2.83 26.47
CA SER A 337 -8.83 -3.99 26.15
C SER A 337 -8.96 -4.32 24.66
N PRO A 338 -7.92 -4.84 23.97
CA PRO A 338 -7.98 -5.14 22.53
C PRO A 338 -9.01 -6.20 22.18
N ALA A 339 -9.42 -7.03 23.13
CA ALA A 339 -10.47 -8.01 22.91
C ALA A 339 -11.78 -7.36 22.44
N PHE A 340 -12.07 -6.12 22.87
CA PHE A 340 -13.24 -5.37 22.42
C PHE A 340 -13.10 -4.77 21.02
N ALA A 341 -11.90 -4.76 20.46
CA ALA A 341 -11.65 -4.34 19.08
C ALA A 341 -11.91 -5.44 18.05
N LEU A 342 -12.18 -6.69 18.50
CA LEU A 342 -12.45 -7.83 17.63
C LEU A 342 -13.76 -7.65 16.86
N LYS A 343 -13.72 -7.90 15.55
CA LYS A 343 -14.86 -7.84 14.63
C LYS A 343 -15.09 -9.22 14.06
N ILE A 344 -16.26 -9.81 14.34
CA ILE A 344 -16.58 -11.19 13.97
C ILE A 344 -17.49 -11.20 12.73
N GLY A 345 -17.10 -11.97 11.72
CA GLY A 345 -17.78 -12.16 10.45
C GLY A 345 -17.41 -11.12 9.39
N GLU A 346 -17.32 -11.57 8.14
CA GLU A 346 -16.90 -10.77 6.97
C GLU A 346 -17.68 -9.45 6.82
N GLY A 347 -18.99 -9.44 7.13
CA GLY A 347 -19.77 -8.21 7.13
C GLY A 347 -19.32 -7.17 8.17
N ALA A 348 -18.93 -7.61 9.37
CA ALA A 348 -18.40 -6.73 10.42
C ALA A 348 -16.98 -6.25 10.07
N ILE A 349 -16.15 -7.11 9.48
CA ILE A 349 -14.80 -6.77 9.01
C ILE A 349 -14.87 -5.65 7.96
N ARG A 350 -15.74 -5.79 6.96
CA ARG A 350 -15.94 -4.78 5.91
C ARG A 350 -16.40 -3.44 6.47
N ARG A 351 -17.37 -3.44 7.39
CA ARG A 351 -17.81 -2.22 8.08
C ARG A 351 -16.68 -1.61 8.90
N CYS A 352 -15.88 -2.44 9.56
CA CYS A 352 -14.72 -1.98 10.31
C CYS A 352 -13.70 -1.28 9.42
N PHE A 353 -13.40 -1.77 8.22
CA PHE A 353 -12.52 -1.05 7.30
C PHE A 353 -13.14 0.30 6.94
N ARG A 354 -14.39 0.31 6.47
CA ARG A 354 -15.11 1.56 6.15
C ARG A 354 -15.05 2.58 7.29
N ASP A 355 -15.35 2.13 8.51
CA ASP A 355 -15.42 3.01 9.68
C ASP A 355 -14.03 3.54 10.08
N GLN A 356 -12.95 2.75 9.89
CA GLN A 356 -11.58 3.23 10.07
C GLN A 356 -11.21 4.29 9.01
N LEU A 357 -11.57 4.07 7.74
CA LEU A 357 -11.29 5.03 6.67
C LEU A 357 -12.09 6.33 6.83
N ASP A 358 -13.36 6.23 7.23
CA ASP A 358 -14.21 7.40 7.55
C ASP A 358 -13.66 8.18 8.75
N GLU A 359 -13.11 7.49 9.76
CA GLU A 359 -12.47 8.14 10.88
C GLU A 359 -11.23 8.94 10.45
N ILE A 360 -10.34 8.34 9.64
CA ILE A 360 -9.16 9.04 9.11
C ILE A 360 -9.61 10.31 8.37
N ARG A 361 -10.65 10.23 7.53
CA ARG A 361 -11.22 11.40 6.85
C ARG A 361 -11.66 12.49 7.83
N LYS A 362 -12.40 12.12 8.88
CA LYS A 362 -12.88 13.07 9.90
C LYS A 362 -11.74 13.71 10.67
N GLU A 363 -10.69 12.95 11.02
CA GLU A 363 -9.49 13.49 11.64
C GLU A 363 -8.83 14.53 10.72
N GLY A 364 -8.79 14.27 9.40
CA GLY A 364 -8.38 15.27 8.40
C GLY A 364 -9.23 16.56 8.46
N GLU A 365 -10.55 16.44 8.49
CA GLU A 365 -11.47 17.60 8.56
C GLU A 365 -11.35 18.40 9.87
N GLU A 366 -11.10 17.69 10.97
CA GLU A 366 -10.91 18.26 12.30
C GLU A 366 -9.61 19.05 12.40
N HIS A 367 -8.49 18.44 11.99
CA HIS A 367 -7.15 18.97 12.21
C HIS A 367 -6.61 19.79 11.05
N MET A 368 -6.99 19.47 9.80
CA MET A 368 -6.44 20.12 8.59
C MET A 368 -7.39 21.08 7.89
N GLY A 369 -8.70 21.00 8.16
CA GLY A 369 -9.72 21.79 7.46
C GLY A 369 -10.48 20.96 6.43
N GLU A 370 -11.46 21.57 5.76
CA GLU A 370 -12.33 20.88 4.79
C GLU A 370 -11.59 20.63 3.46
N HIS A 371 -10.79 19.56 3.43
CA HIS A 371 -10.01 19.14 2.27
C HIS A 371 -10.38 17.73 1.80
N PRO A 372 -10.30 17.43 0.49
CA PRO A 372 -10.46 16.06 0.02
C PRO A 372 -9.41 15.13 0.64
N LEU A 373 -9.84 13.93 1.05
CA LEU A 373 -8.95 12.83 1.38
C LEU A 373 -8.80 11.91 0.17
N ILE A 374 -7.56 11.62 -0.23
CA ILE A 374 -7.25 10.52 -1.14
C ILE A 374 -6.42 9.50 -0.37
N PHE A 375 -6.82 8.22 -0.46
CA PHE A 375 -5.94 7.14 -0.03
C PHE A 375 -4.87 6.89 -1.10
N THR A 376 -3.73 7.58 -0.99
CA THR A 376 -2.66 7.52 -1.98
C THR A 376 -1.96 6.16 -2.04
N GLU A 377 -2.25 5.29 -1.08
CA GLU A 377 -1.86 3.88 -1.13
C GLU A 377 -2.85 2.98 -0.39
N ILE A 378 -3.32 1.93 -1.06
CA ILE A 378 -4.13 0.85 -0.50
C ILE A 378 -3.96 -0.41 -1.34
N GLY A 379 -3.81 -1.57 -0.71
CA GLY A 379 -3.53 -2.81 -1.44
C GLY A 379 -3.69 -4.09 -0.64
N ILE A 380 -3.39 -5.21 -1.31
CA ILE A 380 -3.41 -6.56 -0.71
C ILE A 380 -2.28 -7.42 -1.32
N PRO A 381 -1.76 -8.41 -0.57
CA PRO A 381 -0.85 -9.40 -1.15
C PRO A 381 -1.59 -10.34 -2.11
N TYR A 382 -1.00 -10.60 -3.27
CA TYR A 382 -1.52 -11.58 -4.23
C TYR A 382 -0.99 -12.99 -3.98
N ASP A 383 0.12 -13.15 -3.24
CA ASP A 383 0.70 -14.45 -2.87
C ASP A 383 0.02 -15.09 -1.65
N MET A 384 -1.25 -14.74 -1.40
CA MET A 384 -2.02 -15.27 -0.28
C MET A 384 -2.12 -16.78 -0.28
N ASP A 385 -2.31 -17.33 0.93
CA ASP A 385 -2.55 -18.76 1.15
C ASP A 385 -1.45 -19.64 0.52
N ASP A 386 -0.20 -19.23 0.74
CA ASP A 386 0.99 -19.86 0.17
C ASP A 386 0.92 -19.92 -1.36
N ALA A 387 0.58 -18.81 -2.01
CA ALA A 387 0.43 -18.71 -3.46
C ALA A 387 -0.58 -19.72 -4.06
N TYR A 388 -1.67 -20.02 -3.33
CA TYR A 388 -2.69 -20.98 -3.78
C TYR A 388 -3.27 -20.63 -5.15
N ALA A 389 -3.52 -19.34 -5.39
CA ALA A 389 -4.07 -18.85 -6.65
C ALA A 389 -3.15 -19.13 -7.85
N TYR A 390 -1.83 -19.12 -7.69
CA TYR A 390 -0.89 -19.33 -8.81
C TYR A 390 -0.92 -20.76 -9.32
N ARG A 391 -1.22 -21.72 -8.42
CA ARG A 391 -1.35 -23.14 -8.78
C ARG A 391 -2.72 -23.51 -9.33
N THR A 392 -3.76 -22.79 -8.92
CA THR A 392 -5.16 -23.20 -9.12
C THR A 392 -5.96 -22.27 -10.04
N GLY A 393 -5.50 -21.03 -10.21
CA GLY A 393 -6.27 -19.95 -10.84
C GLY A 393 -7.38 -19.36 -9.95
N ASP A 394 -7.52 -19.83 -8.70
CA ASP A 394 -8.57 -19.39 -7.78
C ASP A 394 -8.10 -18.21 -6.93
N TYR A 395 -8.45 -17.00 -7.39
CA TYR A 395 -8.18 -15.73 -6.72
C TYR A 395 -9.30 -15.31 -5.74
N SER A 396 -10.11 -16.24 -5.21
CA SER A 396 -11.27 -15.88 -4.38
C SER A 396 -10.93 -15.20 -3.05
N SER A 397 -9.78 -15.51 -2.43
CA SER A 397 -9.28 -14.80 -1.25
C SER A 397 -8.93 -13.35 -1.58
N GLN A 398 -8.14 -13.15 -2.64
CA GLN A 398 -7.74 -11.84 -3.13
C GLN A 398 -8.97 -11.03 -3.54
N ALA A 399 -9.92 -11.64 -4.26
CA ALA A 399 -11.16 -10.98 -4.68
C ALA A 399 -12.01 -10.49 -3.51
N ALA A 400 -12.10 -11.28 -2.43
CA ALA A 400 -12.82 -10.87 -1.24
C ALA A 400 -12.11 -9.74 -0.49
N ALA A 401 -10.77 -9.80 -0.39
CA ALA A 401 -9.98 -8.75 0.24
C ALA A 401 -10.02 -7.43 -0.55
N ILE A 402 -9.89 -7.48 -1.88
CA ILE A 402 -10.03 -6.31 -2.77
C ILE A 402 -11.42 -5.71 -2.61
N ASP A 403 -12.49 -6.53 -2.70
CA ASP A 403 -13.86 -6.03 -2.56
C ASP A 403 -14.13 -5.41 -1.19
N ALA A 404 -13.49 -5.90 -0.12
CA ALA A 404 -13.59 -5.29 1.21
C ALA A 404 -12.92 -3.91 1.28
N ASN A 405 -11.75 -3.74 0.65
CA ASN A 405 -11.05 -2.46 0.58
C ASN A 405 -11.83 -1.43 -0.26
N PHE A 406 -12.31 -1.82 -1.45
CA PHE A 406 -13.11 -0.91 -2.27
C PHE A 406 -14.45 -0.54 -1.60
N PHE A 407 -15.11 -1.51 -0.96
CA PHE A 407 -16.30 -1.22 -0.15
C PHE A 407 -16.02 -0.19 0.96
N ALA A 408 -14.84 -0.29 1.58
CA ALA A 408 -14.44 0.64 2.62
C ALA A 408 -14.25 2.06 2.07
N VAL A 409 -13.50 2.20 0.96
CA VAL A 409 -13.27 3.51 0.34
C VAL A 409 -14.58 4.13 -0.13
N GLU A 410 -15.38 3.39 -0.91
CA GLU A 410 -16.69 3.82 -1.41
C GLU A 410 -17.63 4.30 -0.28
N GLY A 411 -17.60 3.60 0.86
CA GLY A 411 -18.44 3.92 2.01
C GLY A 411 -17.87 4.93 3.01
N SER A 412 -16.61 5.37 2.85
CA SER A 412 -15.91 6.24 3.81
C SER A 412 -16.10 7.73 3.55
N GLY A 413 -16.54 8.10 2.34
CA GLY A 413 -16.57 9.49 1.89
C GLY A 413 -15.22 10.04 1.42
N ALA A 414 -14.18 9.21 1.34
CA ALA A 414 -12.92 9.61 0.69
C ALA A 414 -13.14 9.94 -0.80
N ALA A 415 -12.37 10.88 -1.32
CA ALA A 415 -12.47 11.34 -2.70
C ALA A 415 -11.92 10.31 -3.72
N GLY A 416 -11.07 9.38 -3.27
CA GLY A 416 -10.54 8.33 -4.13
C GLY A 416 -9.43 7.53 -3.48
N LEU A 417 -8.81 6.68 -4.29
CA LEU A 417 -7.65 5.88 -3.92
C LEU A 417 -6.69 5.72 -5.10
N THR A 418 -5.45 5.34 -4.81
CA THR A 418 -4.52 4.73 -5.75
C THR A 418 -4.16 3.32 -5.27
N TRP A 419 -4.42 2.32 -6.12
CA TRP A 419 -4.25 0.91 -5.76
C TRP A 419 -2.78 0.51 -5.85
N TRP A 420 -2.23 0.00 -4.74
CA TRP A 420 -0.88 -0.53 -4.68
C TRP A 420 -0.87 -2.00 -5.10
N LEU A 421 -0.17 -2.37 -6.19
CA LEU A 421 0.55 -1.51 -7.15
C LEU A 421 0.40 -2.02 -8.59
N TYR A 422 0.97 -1.31 -9.57
CA TYR A 422 1.11 -1.80 -10.93
C TYR A 422 2.60 -1.86 -11.32
N THR A 423 3.12 -3.05 -11.57
CA THR A 423 4.47 -3.24 -12.13
C THR A 423 4.45 -4.29 -13.23
N VAL A 424 5.10 -3.98 -14.34
CA VAL A 424 5.16 -4.87 -15.52
C VAL A 424 6.11 -6.05 -15.31
N GLU A 425 7.01 -5.95 -14.33
CA GLU A 425 8.04 -6.95 -14.06
C GLU A 425 7.61 -7.99 -13.02
N ASN A 426 6.34 -7.95 -12.57
CA ASN A 426 5.84 -8.90 -11.57
C ASN A 426 5.95 -10.35 -12.06
N SER A 427 6.32 -11.27 -11.17
CA SER A 427 6.37 -12.72 -11.42
C SER A 427 5.83 -13.50 -10.23
N HIS A 428 5.35 -14.73 -10.41
CA HIS A 428 4.89 -15.57 -9.29
C HIS A 428 6.02 -15.94 -8.33
N ARG A 429 7.28 -15.92 -8.79
CA ARG A 429 8.44 -16.29 -7.97
C ARG A 429 8.91 -15.15 -7.07
N TRP A 430 9.06 -13.95 -7.63
CA TRP A 430 9.66 -12.81 -6.95
C TRP A 430 8.66 -11.71 -6.61
N GLY A 431 7.39 -11.92 -6.95
CA GLY A 431 6.34 -10.92 -6.83
C GLY A 431 6.69 -9.67 -7.61
N ASP A 432 6.62 -8.50 -6.98
CA ASP A 432 6.91 -7.20 -7.58
C ASP A 432 8.41 -6.87 -7.65
N ASN A 433 9.27 -7.83 -7.29
CA ASN A 433 10.73 -7.70 -7.15
C ASN A 433 11.16 -6.76 -6.01
N TRP A 434 10.30 -6.56 -5.03
CA TRP A 434 10.57 -5.73 -3.86
C TRP A 434 10.40 -6.53 -2.56
N ASP A 435 11.52 -6.82 -1.87
CA ASP A 435 11.60 -7.46 -0.55
C ASP A 435 10.70 -8.71 -0.29
N GLY A 436 10.39 -9.46 -1.36
CA GLY A 436 9.54 -10.66 -1.31
C GLY A 436 8.05 -10.36 -1.18
N GLU A 437 7.65 -9.14 -1.51
CA GLU A 437 6.28 -8.71 -1.66
C GLU A 437 5.72 -9.11 -3.03
N ASP A 438 4.39 -9.22 -3.08
CA ASP A 438 3.65 -9.39 -4.31
C ASP A 438 2.34 -8.64 -4.16
N LEU A 439 2.40 -7.31 -4.33
CA LEU A 439 1.24 -6.44 -4.18
C LEU A 439 0.67 -6.00 -5.55
N SER A 440 1.27 -6.43 -6.67
CA SER A 440 0.86 -5.91 -7.97
C SER A 440 -0.51 -6.41 -8.45
N ILE A 441 -1.33 -5.54 -9.01
CA ILE A 441 -2.58 -5.92 -9.69
C ILE A 441 -2.33 -6.71 -10.99
N TYR A 442 -1.11 -6.65 -11.52
CA TYR A 442 -0.71 -7.28 -12.77
C TYR A 442 0.40 -8.30 -12.54
N CYS A 443 0.34 -9.39 -13.29
CA CYS A 443 1.46 -10.32 -13.47
C CYS A 443 1.33 -10.93 -14.87
N HIS A 444 2.42 -10.93 -15.62
CA HIS A 444 2.43 -11.45 -16.98
C HIS A 444 2.25 -12.98 -17.06
N GLU A 445 2.51 -13.67 -15.95
CA GLU A 445 2.30 -15.12 -15.79
C GLU A 445 0.83 -15.47 -15.50
N ASP A 446 0.00 -14.47 -15.17
CA ASP A 446 -1.44 -14.62 -15.01
C ASP A 446 -2.19 -14.49 -16.35
N ARG A 447 -3.41 -15.01 -16.41
CA ARG A 447 -4.21 -15.02 -17.65
C ARG A 447 -4.83 -13.64 -17.92
N ALA A 448 -5.14 -13.33 -19.19
CA ALA A 448 -5.74 -12.05 -19.61
C ALA A 448 -7.28 -12.06 -19.65
N LEU A 449 -7.91 -10.97 -19.19
CA LEU A 449 -9.38 -10.80 -19.06
C LEU A 449 -10.14 -11.29 -20.31
N PRO A 450 -11.32 -11.92 -20.18
CA PRO A 450 -12.06 -12.35 -21.34
C PRO A 450 -12.65 -11.09 -21.98
N PRO A 451 -12.62 -10.94 -23.32
CA PRO A 451 -13.26 -9.81 -23.95
C PRO A 451 -14.76 -9.77 -23.61
N PRO A 452 -15.39 -8.58 -23.56
CA PRO A 452 -16.84 -8.48 -23.44
C PRO A 452 -17.50 -9.28 -24.56
N ARG A 453 -18.13 -10.43 -24.26
CA ARG A 453 -18.84 -11.21 -25.28
C ARG A 453 -20.12 -10.47 -25.68
N ALA A 454 -20.12 -9.90 -26.88
CA ALA A 454 -21.29 -9.29 -27.50
C ALA A 454 -22.40 -10.32 -27.85
N ASP A 455 -22.07 -11.61 -27.99
CA ASP A 455 -23.06 -12.63 -28.38
C ASP A 455 -23.14 -13.78 -27.38
N LEU A 456 -24.19 -13.77 -26.56
CA LEU A 456 -24.73 -14.97 -25.91
C LEU A 456 -26.07 -15.31 -26.57
N THR A 457 -25.99 -15.67 -27.85
CA THR A 457 -27.07 -16.33 -28.62
C THR A 457 -26.62 -17.75 -29.00
N ALA A 458 -26.12 -18.52 -28.04
CA ALA A 458 -25.95 -19.96 -28.22
C ALA A 458 -26.11 -20.68 -26.89
N SER A 459 -27.33 -21.13 -26.63
CA SER A 459 -27.61 -22.19 -25.67
C SER A 459 -27.01 -23.50 -26.20
N THR A 460 -25.74 -23.78 -25.93
CA THR A 460 -25.25 -25.17 -25.98
C THR A 460 -25.49 -25.81 -24.62
N TYR A 461 -26.65 -26.45 -24.50
CA TYR A 461 -26.89 -27.55 -23.58
C TYR A 461 -25.79 -28.59 -23.80
N TYR A 462 -24.91 -28.79 -22.81
CA TYR A 462 -24.10 -30.00 -22.75
C TYR A 462 -24.83 -30.97 -21.81
N LYS A 463 -25.37 -32.04 -22.39
CA LYS A 463 -25.82 -33.22 -21.66
C LYS A 463 -24.56 -33.94 -21.20
N ASP A 464 -24.39 -34.09 -19.89
CA ASP A 464 -23.49 -35.08 -19.31
C ASP A 464 -24.12 -36.45 -19.50
N GLU A 465 -23.68 -37.19 -20.52
CA GLU A 465 -23.79 -38.65 -20.59
C GLU A 465 -22.36 -39.17 -20.61
N ASP A 466 -21.89 -39.63 -19.45
CA ASP A 466 -21.05 -40.82 -19.23
C ASP A 466 -20.36 -40.71 -17.86
N ALA A 467 -21.16 -40.99 -16.83
CA ALA A 467 -20.66 -41.47 -15.55
C ALA A 467 -20.68 -42.99 -15.58
N GLU A 468 -19.54 -43.62 -15.88
CA GLU A 468 -19.30 -45.00 -15.49
C GLU A 468 -18.00 -45.14 -14.69
N SER A 469 -18.15 -45.93 -13.65
CA SER A 469 -17.28 -46.12 -12.51
C SER A 469 -16.28 -47.26 -12.71
N ASP A 470 -15.09 -47.04 -12.15
CA ASP A 470 -14.30 -47.97 -11.33
C ASP A 470 -13.37 -49.05 -11.94
N ALA A 471 -12.19 -49.07 -11.31
CA ALA A 471 -11.27 -50.16 -11.01
C ALA A 471 -10.68 -51.07 -12.13
N SER A 472 -9.34 -51.02 -12.30
CA SER A 472 -8.44 -52.07 -11.78
C SER A 472 -6.96 -51.85 -12.15
N ALA A 473 -6.08 -52.46 -11.35
CA ALA A 473 -4.64 -52.32 -11.30
C ALA A 473 -3.86 -53.09 -12.40
N GLN A 474 -2.65 -52.60 -12.77
CA GLN A 474 -1.37 -53.32 -12.56
C GLN A 474 -0.15 -52.66 -13.25
N LYS A 475 0.91 -52.48 -12.45
CA LYS A 475 2.37 -52.61 -12.71
C LYS A 475 2.87 -52.56 -14.17
N THR A 476 3.86 -51.69 -14.44
CA THR A 476 5.29 -52.10 -14.57
C THR A 476 6.24 -50.91 -14.79
N LYS A 477 7.48 -51.12 -14.35
CA LYS A 477 8.64 -50.21 -14.29
C LYS A 477 9.27 -49.94 -15.67
N LYS A 478 9.85 -48.75 -15.86
CA LYS A 478 11.30 -48.53 -16.19
C LYS A 478 11.62 -47.04 -16.43
N SER A 479 12.62 -46.55 -15.72
CA SER A 479 13.44 -45.36 -16.04
C SER A 479 14.66 -45.80 -16.90
N PRO A 480 15.66 -44.95 -17.20
CA PRO A 480 15.66 -43.63 -17.85
C PRO A 480 16.71 -43.58 -19.01
N SER A 481 16.70 -42.55 -19.86
CA SER A 481 17.95 -42.15 -20.57
C SER A 481 17.91 -40.72 -21.11
N TYR A 482 18.94 -39.96 -20.73
CA TYR A 482 19.39 -38.69 -21.27
C TYR A 482 19.73 -38.76 -22.77
N SER A 483 19.53 -37.65 -23.49
CA SER A 483 20.55 -37.10 -24.41
C SER A 483 20.14 -35.71 -24.93
N MET A 484 21.04 -34.73 -24.75
CA MET A 484 21.05 -33.46 -25.48
C MET A 484 21.58 -33.67 -26.91
N SER A 485 21.05 -32.96 -27.89
CA SER A 485 21.87 -32.31 -28.93
C SER A 485 21.10 -31.29 -29.78
N ARG A 486 21.82 -30.20 -30.04
CA ARG A 486 21.57 -29.00 -30.82
C ARG A 486 21.46 -29.28 -32.33
N THR A 487 20.77 -28.37 -33.05
CA THR A 487 21.20 -27.70 -34.33
C THR A 487 20.15 -27.71 -35.46
N THR A 488 19.62 -26.50 -35.70
CA THR A 488 19.20 -25.79 -36.94
C THR A 488 18.60 -26.48 -38.17
N THR A 489 17.83 -25.61 -38.86
CA THR A 489 17.53 -25.47 -40.30
C THR A 489 16.22 -26.05 -40.84
N ALA A 490 15.51 -25.13 -41.51
CA ALA A 490 14.17 -25.23 -42.06
C ALA A 490 14.06 -26.19 -43.25
N THR A 491 12.91 -26.84 -43.38
CA THR A 491 12.33 -27.15 -44.68
C THR A 491 10.83 -27.44 -44.54
N SER A 492 10.05 -26.67 -45.30
CA SER A 492 8.61 -26.82 -45.45
C SER A 492 8.30 -28.17 -46.09
N SER A 493 7.46 -28.98 -45.43
CA SER A 493 6.69 -30.02 -46.11
C SER A 493 5.38 -30.25 -45.36
N SER A 494 4.30 -30.14 -46.13
CA SER A 494 2.92 -30.32 -45.75
C SER A 494 2.60 -31.81 -45.59
N THR A 495 2.27 -32.22 -44.36
CA THR A 495 1.59 -33.49 -44.09
C THR A 495 0.61 -33.30 -42.94
N THR A 496 -0.66 -33.31 -43.28
CA THR A 496 -1.81 -33.43 -42.38
C THR A 496 -1.66 -34.64 -41.46
N SER A 497 -1.64 -34.40 -40.15
CA SER A 497 -1.82 -35.40 -39.10
C SER A 497 -2.91 -34.91 -38.13
N PRO A 498 -3.77 -35.80 -37.62
CA PRO A 498 -4.93 -35.42 -36.83
C PRO A 498 -4.49 -34.83 -35.49
N ALA A 499 -5.06 -33.67 -35.16
CA ALA A 499 -4.77 -32.95 -33.93
C ALA A 499 -5.01 -33.83 -32.71
N GLN A 500 -3.99 -33.92 -31.85
CA GLN A 500 -4.15 -34.38 -30.47
C GLN A 500 -5.22 -33.51 -29.78
N PRO A 501 -6.08 -34.08 -28.92
CA PRO A 501 -7.00 -33.27 -28.13
C PRO A 501 -6.20 -32.27 -27.30
N GLN A 502 -6.45 -30.98 -27.52
CA GLN A 502 -5.94 -29.95 -26.63
C GLN A 502 -6.46 -30.21 -25.22
N PRO A 503 -5.66 -29.96 -24.17
CA PRO A 503 -6.13 -30.03 -22.80
C PRO A 503 -7.35 -29.11 -22.63
N GLN A 504 -8.39 -29.64 -21.98
CA GLN A 504 -9.64 -28.94 -21.72
C GLN A 504 -9.42 -27.54 -21.08
N PRO A 505 -10.32 -26.57 -21.32
CA PRO A 505 -10.16 -25.21 -20.80
C PRO A 505 -10.35 -25.17 -19.28
N THR A 506 -9.24 -25.17 -18.56
CA THR A 506 -9.13 -24.64 -17.18
C THR A 506 -9.89 -23.31 -16.99
N PRO A 507 -10.55 -23.08 -15.83
CA PRO A 507 -11.35 -21.87 -15.59
C PRO A 507 -10.51 -20.57 -15.63
N PRO A 508 -11.15 -19.40 -15.89
CA PRO A 508 -10.46 -18.13 -16.10
C PRO A 508 -9.99 -17.51 -14.77
N GLY A 509 -8.68 -17.37 -14.58
CA GLY A 509 -8.05 -16.75 -13.40
C GLY A 509 -7.36 -15.45 -13.76
N TYR A 510 -8.03 -14.32 -13.52
CA TYR A 510 -7.44 -12.99 -13.45
C TYR A 510 -7.03 -12.75 -12.00
N ARG A 511 -6.08 -11.84 -11.74
CA ARG A 511 -5.72 -11.37 -10.38
C ARG A 511 -6.90 -10.69 -9.68
N ALA A 512 -8.00 -11.39 -9.46
CA ALA A 512 -9.25 -10.89 -8.91
C ALA A 512 -9.87 -9.67 -9.63
N ALA A 513 -9.77 -9.61 -10.97
CA ALA A 513 -10.25 -8.47 -11.76
C ALA A 513 -11.73 -8.11 -11.58
N GLN A 514 -12.58 -9.10 -11.27
CA GLN A 514 -13.97 -8.87 -10.93
C GLN A 514 -14.18 -7.94 -9.72
N SER A 515 -13.18 -7.77 -8.87
CA SER A 515 -13.31 -6.97 -7.65
C SER A 515 -12.85 -5.53 -7.82
N TYR A 516 -11.91 -5.25 -8.73
CA TYR A 516 -11.39 -3.89 -8.98
C TYR A 516 -11.96 -3.22 -10.24
N ILE A 517 -12.56 -3.97 -11.17
CA ILE A 517 -13.32 -3.39 -12.30
C ILE A 517 -14.68 -2.93 -11.77
N ARG A 518 -14.76 -1.72 -11.23
CA ARG A 518 -15.95 -1.25 -10.51
C ARG A 518 -16.58 -0.01 -11.14
N PRO A 519 -17.91 0.13 -11.08
CA PRO A 519 -18.58 1.36 -11.48
C PRO A 519 -18.21 2.49 -10.52
N HIS A 520 -18.01 3.70 -11.06
CA HIS A 520 -17.71 4.87 -10.25
C HIS A 520 -18.19 6.16 -10.95
N PRO A 521 -18.63 7.18 -10.19
CA PRO A 521 -18.93 8.49 -10.77
C PRO A 521 -17.63 9.13 -11.27
N THR A 522 -17.56 9.44 -12.55
CA THR A 522 -16.40 10.11 -13.18
C THR A 522 -16.59 11.62 -13.12
N TYR A 523 -17.80 12.10 -13.43
CA TYR A 523 -18.20 13.50 -13.32
C TYR A 523 -19.60 13.61 -12.73
N THR A 524 -19.82 14.52 -11.79
CA THR A 524 -21.14 14.73 -11.18
C THR A 524 -21.59 16.18 -11.30
N HIS A 525 -22.83 16.40 -11.76
CA HIS A 525 -23.48 17.70 -11.69
C HIS A 525 -24.12 17.88 -10.31
N GLY A 526 -23.31 18.29 -9.32
CA GLY A 526 -23.75 18.44 -7.94
C GLY A 526 -22.75 17.83 -6.95
N THR A 527 -23.05 17.97 -5.66
CA THR A 527 -22.24 17.42 -4.58
C THR A 527 -22.60 15.96 -4.37
N LEU A 528 -21.61 15.08 -4.50
CA LEU A 528 -21.74 13.66 -4.22
C LEU A 528 -22.02 13.45 -2.72
N LEU A 529 -23.11 12.76 -2.38
CA LEU A 529 -23.47 12.44 -0.99
C LEU A 529 -23.05 11.03 -0.61
N SER A 530 -23.20 10.07 -1.52
CA SER A 530 -22.72 8.69 -1.34
C SER A 530 -22.70 7.95 -2.67
N HIS A 531 -21.82 6.95 -2.78
CA HIS A 531 -21.90 5.93 -3.81
C HIS A 531 -21.39 4.59 -3.27
N GLY A 532 -21.61 3.52 -4.02
CA GLY A 532 -21.00 2.24 -3.68
C GLY A 532 -21.44 1.12 -4.61
N PHE A 533 -20.60 0.09 -4.69
CA PHE A 533 -20.84 -1.11 -5.48
C PHE A 533 -20.87 -2.35 -4.60
N ASP A 534 -21.97 -3.09 -4.63
CA ASP A 534 -22.04 -4.41 -4.04
C ASP A 534 -21.74 -5.46 -5.12
N LEU A 535 -20.54 -6.04 -5.04
CA LEU A 535 -20.10 -7.08 -5.97
C LEU A 535 -20.94 -8.36 -5.91
N LYS A 536 -21.47 -8.72 -4.73
CA LYS A 536 -22.24 -9.96 -4.53
C LYS A 536 -23.63 -9.87 -5.16
N THR A 537 -24.26 -8.70 -5.08
CA THR A 537 -25.57 -8.45 -5.72
C THR A 537 -25.43 -7.82 -7.10
N CYS A 538 -24.23 -7.37 -7.47
CA CYS A 538 -23.94 -6.63 -8.69
C CYS A 538 -24.79 -5.36 -8.80
N SER A 539 -24.88 -4.59 -7.71
CA SER A 539 -25.69 -3.38 -7.61
C SER A 539 -24.81 -2.17 -7.32
N PHE A 540 -24.90 -1.14 -8.14
CA PHE A 540 -24.28 0.16 -7.93
C PHE A 540 -25.33 1.17 -7.50
N SER A 541 -25.03 1.97 -6.48
CA SER A 541 -25.89 3.07 -6.02
C SER A 541 -25.11 4.38 -5.99
N LEU A 542 -25.79 5.47 -6.33
CA LEU A 542 -25.25 6.83 -6.34
C LEU A 542 -26.32 7.79 -5.81
N THR A 543 -25.96 8.66 -4.86
CA THR A 543 -26.80 9.76 -4.37
C THR A 543 -26.00 11.06 -4.42
N LEU A 544 -26.60 12.11 -4.96
CA LEU A 544 -26.01 13.45 -5.03
C LEU A 544 -27.06 14.52 -4.75
N VAL A 545 -26.60 15.74 -4.45
CA VAL A 545 -27.44 16.92 -4.35
C VAL A 545 -27.01 17.96 -5.38
N ALA A 546 -27.94 18.36 -6.25
CA ALA A 546 -27.69 19.32 -7.32
C ALA A 546 -28.35 20.66 -7.00
N THR A 547 -27.62 21.76 -7.16
CA THR A 547 -28.16 23.11 -6.96
C THR A 547 -29.05 23.57 -8.12
N SER A 548 -28.93 22.93 -9.28
CA SER A 548 -29.68 23.20 -10.50
C SER A 548 -29.89 21.91 -11.32
N PRO A 549 -30.85 21.89 -12.27
CA PRO A 549 -30.97 20.78 -13.21
C PRO A 549 -29.71 20.63 -14.08
N THR A 550 -29.39 19.40 -14.44
CA THR A 550 -28.21 19.07 -15.25
C THR A 550 -28.28 19.73 -16.64
N PRO A 551 -27.23 20.46 -17.08
CA PRO A 551 -27.15 20.98 -18.44
C PRO A 551 -27.13 19.86 -19.48
N GLN A 552 -27.68 20.12 -20.67
CA GLN A 552 -27.77 19.11 -21.73
C GLN A 552 -26.39 18.61 -22.19
N GLU A 553 -25.38 19.47 -22.21
CA GLU A 553 -24.02 19.15 -22.66
C GLU A 553 -23.11 18.57 -21.57
N HIS A 554 -23.52 18.65 -20.30
CA HIS A 554 -22.69 18.25 -19.15
C HIS A 554 -23.48 17.32 -18.22
N PRO A 555 -23.82 16.09 -18.66
CA PRO A 555 -24.47 15.10 -17.82
C PRO A 555 -23.59 14.71 -16.62
N THR A 556 -24.21 14.15 -15.59
CA THR A 556 -23.50 13.29 -14.64
C THR A 556 -23.05 12.03 -15.41
N GLU A 557 -21.77 11.69 -15.36
CA GLU A 557 -21.17 10.55 -16.05
C GLU A 557 -20.63 9.53 -15.05
N VAL A 558 -20.99 8.27 -15.27
CA VAL A 558 -20.58 7.13 -14.44
C VAL A 558 -19.88 6.12 -15.34
N PHE A 559 -18.63 5.79 -15.06
CA PHE A 559 -18.00 4.62 -15.65
C PHE A 559 -18.80 3.38 -15.22
N LEU A 560 -19.31 2.62 -16.20
CA LEU A 560 -20.19 1.49 -15.95
C LEU A 560 -19.64 0.25 -16.65
N PRO A 561 -18.81 -0.59 -15.98
CA PRO A 561 -18.08 -1.65 -16.66
C PRO A 561 -19.01 -2.71 -17.24
N ALA A 562 -18.92 -2.92 -18.56
CA ALA A 562 -19.72 -3.91 -19.29
C ALA A 562 -19.55 -5.34 -18.76
N PHE A 563 -18.44 -5.64 -18.08
CA PHE A 563 -18.22 -6.91 -17.39
C PHE A 563 -19.29 -7.18 -16.33
N HIS A 564 -19.67 -6.17 -15.53
CA HIS A 564 -20.72 -6.28 -14.52
C HIS A 564 -22.10 -5.91 -15.09
N PHE A 565 -22.14 -4.95 -16.01
CA PHE A 565 -23.36 -4.34 -16.52
C PHE A 565 -23.44 -4.40 -18.05
N PRO A 566 -23.50 -5.59 -18.67
CA PRO A 566 -23.52 -5.67 -20.13
C PRO A 566 -24.80 -5.06 -20.72
N GLN A 567 -24.64 -4.41 -21.88
CA GLN A 567 -25.77 -3.98 -22.71
C GLN A 567 -26.48 -5.20 -23.32
N GLY A 568 -27.82 -5.24 -23.26
CA GLY A 568 -28.64 -6.31 -23.83
C GLY A 568 -29.88 -6.68 -23.00
N ASN A 569 -30.89 -7.27 -23.67
CA ASN A 569 -32.24 -7.57 -23.17
C ASN A 569 -32.32 -7.96 -21.67
N GLY A 570 -32.58 -6.99 -20.80
CA GLY A 570 -32.87 -7.20 -19.38
C GLY A 570 -31.69 -7.56 -18.48
N LYS A 571 -30.43 -7.48 -18.95
CA LYS A 571 -29.24 -7.83 -18.15
C LYS A 571 -28.75 -6.72 -17.23
N THR A 572 -29.01 -5.48 -17.62
CA THR A 572 -28.71 -4.28 -16.84
C THR A 572 -29.99 -3.47 -16.68
N SER A 573 -30.35 -3.11 -15.44
CA SER A 573 -31.49 -2.23 -15.16
C SER A 573 -31.02 -0.99 -14.42
N VAL A 574 -31.44 0.18 -14.90
CA VAL A 574 -31.12 1.48 -14.31
C VAL A 574 -32.42 2.07 -13.76
N GLU A 575 -32.41 2.38 -12.47
CA GLU A 575 -33.48 3.06 -11.75
C GLU A 575 -32.94 4.44 -11.32
N VAL A 576 -33.64 5.52 -11.68
CA VAL A 576 -33.27 6.90 -11.28
C VAL A 576 -34.45 7.62 -10.64
N SER A 577 -34.18 8.54 -9.72
CA SER A 577 -35.21 9.38 -9.09
C SER A 577 -35.93 10.29 -10.08
N GLY A 578 -35.27 10.67 -11.16
CA GLY A 578 -35.85 11.50 -12.21
C GLY A 578 -34.91 11.75 -13.38
N GLY A 579 -35.47 12.43 -14.38
CA GLY A 579 -34.76 12.82 -15.59
C GLY A 579 -34.60 11.68 -16.60
N LYS A 580 -33.53 11.73 -17.40
CA LYS A 580 -33.24 10.74 -18.45
C LYS A 580 -31.82 10.21 -18.28
N TRP A 581 -31.60 8.98 -18.72
CA TRP A 581 -30.28 8.35 -18.74
C TRP A 581 -30.08 7.59 -20.04
N GLU A 582 -28.82 7.36 -20.38
CA GLU A 582 -28.41 6.46 -21.46
C GLU A 582 -27.14 5.71 -21.06
N VAL A 583 -26.98 4.50 -21.60
CA VAL A 583 -25.73 3.72 -21.49
C VAL A 583 -25.18 3.57 -22.89
N LEU A 584 -23.92 3.92 -23.07
CA LEU A 584 -23.24 3.89 -24.35
C LEU A 584 -21.80 3.42 -24.18
N THR A 585 -21.20 3.00 -25.29
CA THR A 585 -19.78 2.65 -25.35
C THR A 585 -19.05 3.76 -26.08
N LEU A 586 -18.12 4.41 -25.40
CA LEU A 586 -17.23 5.42 -25.97
C LEU A 586 -16.02 4.70 -26.56
N ASP A 587 -15.82 4.91 -27.86
CA ASP A 587 -14.54 4.68 -28.52
C ASP A 587 -13.70 5.97 -28.43
N ASP A 588 -12.37 5.85 -28.45
CA ASP A 588 -11.39 6.91 -28.11
C ASP A 588 -11.48 8.21 -28.93
N THR A 589 -12.33 8.27 -29.96
CA THR A 589 -12.55 9.51 -30.74
C THR A 589 -13.42 10.56 -30.03
N GLU A 590 -14.10 10.23 -28.93
CA GLU A 590 -14.97 11.18 -28.21
C GLU A 590 -14.62 11.40 -26.72
N GLY A 591 -13.65 10.65 -26.16
CA GLY A 591 -13.39 10.59 -24.72
C GLY A 591 -12.54 11.72 -24.14
N VAL A 592 -11.87 12.53 -24.96
CA VAL A 592 -11.05 13.67 -24.50
C VAL A 592 -11.70 14.98 -24.97
N ARG A 593 -12.78 15.40 -24.31
CA ARG A 593 -13.16 16.82 -24.27
C ARG A 593 -12.63 17.45 -22.98
N GLY A 594 -11.31 17.38 -22.81
CA GLY A 594 -10.54 18.29 -21.95
C GLY A 594 -10.32 19.59 -22.72
N SER A 595 -10.43 20.72 -22.03
CA SER A 595 -10.39 22.08 -22.57
C SER A 595 -9.03 22.46 -23.17
N GLY A 596 -8.88 22.29 -24.48
CA GLY A 596 -7.73 22.82 -25.22
C GLY A 596 -7.77 22.35 -26.65
N GLY A 597 -8.15 23.22 -27.59
CA GLY A 597 -8.06 22.90 -29.00
C GLY A 597 -6.59 22.85 -29.41
N ASP A 598 -6.09 21.65 -29.67
CA ASP A 598 -5.15 21.35 -30.76
C ASP A 598 -5.01 19.81 -30.90
N GLU A 599 -5.45 19.31 -32.06
CA GLU A 599 -5.31 17.91 -32.46
C GLU A 599 -3.84 17.58 -32.74
N VAL A 600 -3.17 16.86 -31.84
CA VAL A 600 -1.96 16.09 -32.18
C VAL A 600 -1.99 14.70 -31.53
N GLY A 601 -2.93 13.85 -31.97
CA GLY A 601 -2.91 12.43 -31.67
C GLY A 601 -1.85 11.71 -32.52
N ARG A 602 -0.79 11.18 -31.90
CA ARG A 602 0.10 10.21 -32.55
C ARG A 602 -0.68 8.92 -32.82
N ALA A 603 -0.65 8.45 -34.06
CA ALA A 603 -1.22 7.17 -34.45
C ALA A 603 -0.52 6.01 -33.70
N GLY A 604 -1.19 5.41 -32.72
CA GLY A 604 -0.67 4.24 -31.98
C GLY A 604 -1.49 3.84 -30.75
N ASP A 605 -2.10 4.81 -30.05
CA ASP A 605 -2.86 4.55 -28.83
C ASP A 605 -4.36 4.56 -29.15
N VAL A 606 -4.96 3.38 -29.29
CA VAL A 606 -6.43 3.24 -29.27
C VAL A 606 -6.77 2.74 -27.88
N ALA A 607 -7.27 3.63 -27.01
CA ALA A 607 -7.76 3.23 -25.71
C ALA A 607 -8.87 2.18 -25.86
N ALA A 608 -8.93 1.24 -24.92
CA ALA A 608 -9.97 0.21 -24.94
C ALA A 608 -11.36 0.87 -24.79
N PRO A 609 -12.38 0.42 -25.55
CA PRO A 609 -13.73 0.98 -25.48
C PRO A 609 -14.27 0.97 -24.04
N GLN A 610 -14.78 2.12 -23.58
CA GLN A 610 -15.31 2.27 -22.23
C GLN A 610 -16.83 2.39 -22.27
N GLN A 611 -17.52 1.63 -21.41
CA GLN A 611 -18.96 1.78 -21.25
C GLN A 611 -19.25 2.82 -20.15
N VAL A 612 -20.06 3.82 -20.49
CA VAL A 612 -20.42 4.94 -19.62
C VAL A 612 -21.94 5.05 -19.54
N LEU A 613 -22.43 5.42 -18.35
CA LEU A 613 -23.80 5.83 -18.13
C LEU A 613 -23.83 7.35 -17.98
N ARG A 614 -24.62 8.03 -18.83
CA ARG A 614 -24.90 9.46 -18.72
C ARG A 614 -26.27 9.68 -18.09
N TRP A 615 -26.37 10.64 -17.18
CA TRP A 615 -27.59 10.95 -16.46
C TRP A 615 -27.83 12.46 -16.36
N TRP A 616 -29.00 12.88 -16.84
CA TRP A 616 -29.51 14.24 -16.70
C TRP A 616 -30.63 14.23 -15.67
N HIS A 617 -30.44 14.91 -14.55
CA HIS A 617 -31.37 14.93 -13.42
C HIS A 617 -31.79 16.36 -13.05
N GLY A 618 -32.81 16.46 -12.18
CA GLY A 618 -33.27 17.74 -11.65
C GLY A 618 -32.35 18.30 -10.56
N ALA A 619 -32.73 19.47 -10.04
CA ALA A 619 -32.16 20.02 -8.82
C ALA A 619 -32.63 19.24 -7.57
N GLY A 620 -31.98 19.47 -6.43
CA GLY A 620 -32.25 18.79 -5.16
C GLY A 620 -31.52 17.45 -5.04
N GLU A 621 -31.94 16.64 -4.08
CA GLU A 621 -31.40 15.28 -3.89
C GLU A 621 -31.86 14.37 -5.04
N GLN A 622 -30.92 13.65 -5.63
CA GLN A 622 -31.14 12.73 -6.74
C GLN A 622 -30.47 11.39 -6.44
N LYS A 623 -31.11 10.30 -6.89
CA LYS A 623 -30.68 8.92 -6.63
C LYS A 623 -30.65 8.09 -7.90
N MET A 624 -29.66 7.22 -8.01
CA MET A 624 -29.54 6.21 -9.05
C MET A 624 -29.20 4.86 -8.44
N VAL A 625 -29.80 3.80 -8.97
CA VAL A 625 -29.42 2.41 -8.72
C VAL A 625 -29.30 1.68 -10.05
N VAL A 626 -28.15 1.04 -10.28
CA VAL A 626 -27.90 0.20 -11.46
C VAL A 626 -27.69 -1.24 -11.01
N LYS A 627 -28.50 -2.16 -11.50
CA LYS A 627 -28.37 -3.60 -11.21
C LYS A 627 -27.87 -4.31 -12.46
N GLY A 628 -26.82 -5.11 -12.30
CA GLY A 628 -26.17 -5.87 -13.36
C GLY A 628 -26.30 -7.38 -13.20
N LEU A 629 -25.34 -8.11 -13.77
CA LEU A 629 -25.33 -9.57 -13.77
C LEU A 629 -24.83 -10.15 -12.44
N ARG A 630 -25.74 -10.74 -11.66
CA ARG A 630 -25.38 -11.56 -10.50
C ARG A 630 -24.74 -12.88 -10.95
N ARG A 631 -23.48 -13.11 -10.56
CA ARG A 631 -22.75 -14.36 -10.83
C ARG A 631 -22.74 -15.24 -9.59
N LYS A 632 -23.00 -16.56 -9.70
CA LYS A 632 -22.83 -17.47 -8.56
C LYS A 632 -21.34 -17.61 -8.20
N LYS A 633 -21.05 -18.03 -6.95
CA LYS A 633 -19.71 -18.25 -6.34
C LYS A 633 -18.68 -19.06 -7.17
N ARG A 634 -19.06 -19.62 -8.33
CA ARG A 634 -18.20 -20.40 -9.26
C ARG A 634 -18.30 -19.97 -10.74
N GLY A 635 -18.72 -18.73 -11.04
CA GLY A 635 -18.60 -18.18 -12.40
C GLY A 635 -19.63 -18.67 -13.44
N LEU A 636 -20.74 -19.28 -13.05
CA LEU A 636 -21.84 -19.66 -13.96
C LEU A 636 -23.12 -18.84 -13.73
N TYR A 637 -23.80 -18.54 -14.85
CA TYR A 637 -24.96 -17.65 -15.01
C TYR A 637 -26.30 -18.29 -14.61
N VAL A 638 -27.26 -17.47 -14.16
CA VAL A 638 -28.70 -17.83 -14.14
C VAL A 638 -29.47 -16.69 -14.82
N PRO A 639 -30.28 -16.96 -15.86
CA PRO A 639 -31.19 -15.97 -16.41
C PRO A 639 -32.30 -15.67 -15.41
N ARG A 640 -32.66 -14.38 -15.31
CA ARG A 640 -33.79 -13.89 -14.51
C ARG A 640 -35.06 -14.62 -14.96
N ARG A 641 -35.60 -15.48 -14.09
CA ARG A 641 -37.02 -15.83 -14.10
C ARG A 641 -37.65 -14.99 -13.00
N ASP A 642 -38.65 -14.22 -13.39
CA ASP A 642 -39.58 -13.64 -12.43
C ASP A 642 -40.40 -14.81 -11.85
N GLU A 643 -40.76 -14.71 -10.56
CA GLU A 643 -41.41 -15.70 -9.68
C GLU A 643 -40.44 -16.65 -8.93
N ASP A 644 -40.26 -16.39 -7.62
CA ASP A 644 -40.74 -17.29 -6.55
C ASP A 644 -40.43 -16.72 -5.16
N GLU A 645 -41.50 -16.59 -4.37
CA GLU A 645 -41.55 -16.34 -2.93
C GLU A 645 -41.12 -17.60 -2.14
N ASP A 646 -40.66 -17.37 -0.90
CA ASP A 646 -40.59 -18.29 0.24
C ASP A 646 -39.80 -19.61 0.14
N SER A 647 -38.69 -19.68 0.90
CA SER A 647 -38.40 -20.79 1.83
C SER A 647 -37.15 -20.50 2.64
N GLU A 648 -37.36 -20.12 3.90
CA GLU A 648 -36.39 -20.25 4.98
C GLU A 648 -36.35 -21.73 5.41
N GLU A 649 -35.18 -22.35 5.40
CA GLU A 649 -34.91 -23.52 6.24
C GLU A 649 -33.53 -23.36 6.86
N GLU A 650 -33.55 -23.10 8.17
CA GLU A 650 -32.43 -23.10 9.08
C GLU A 650 -31.93 -24.54 9.30
N GLY A 651 -30.62 -24.71 9.25
CA GLY A 651 -29.93 -25.89 9.77
C GLY A 651 -28.94 -25.44 10.83
N GLU A 652 -29.36 -25.46 12.10
CA GLU A 652 -28.48 -25.46 13.27
C GLU A 652 -27.80 -26.83 13.36
N ASP A 653 -26.47 -26.87 13.53
CA ASP A 653 -25.90 -27.68 14.60
C ASP A 653 -24.42 -27.35 14.94
N GLU A 654 -24.14 -27.47 16.24
CA GLU A 654 -22.87 -27.59 16.96
C GLU A 654 -21.92 -26.38 17.08
N GLY A 655 -22.32 -25.39 17.89
CA GLY A 655 -21.47 -24.26 18.34
C GLY A 655 -21.22 -24.17 19.86
N GLU A 656 -21.76 -25.06 20.69
CA GLU A 656 -21.80 -24.83 22.15
C GLU A 656 -20.56 -25.30 22.94
N GLY A 657 -19.59 -25.96 22.30
CA GLY A 657 -18.34 -26.36 22.97
C GLY A 657 -17.18 -25.36 22.84
N LEU A 658 -17.27 -24.41 21.91
CA LEU A 658 -16.14 -23.55 21.51
C LEU A 658 -16.15 -22.19 22.23
N LEU A 659 -17.34 -21.64 22.51
CA LEU A 659 -17.49 -20.36 23.20
C LEU A 659 -16.96 -20.38 24.64
N ASP A 660 -17.22 -21.45 25.38
CA ASP A 660 -16.74 -21.59 26.77
C ASP A 660 -15.21 -21.75 26.83
N SER A 661 -14.61 -22.42 25.84
CA SER A 661 -13.15 -22.52 25.71
C SER A 661 -12.48 -21.18 25.38
N TYR A 662 -13.15 -20.29 24.64
CA TYR A 662 -12.67 -18.93 24.36
C TYR A 662 -12.93 -17.95 25.52
N TRP A 663 -14.00 -18.16 26.29
CA TRP A 663 -14.30 -17.38 27.49
C TRP A 663 -13.29 -17.64 28.62
N GLU A 664 -12.85 -18.90 28.81
CA GLU A 664 -11.76 -19.22 29.74
C GLU A 664 -10.38 -18.72 29.25
N MET A 665 -10.12 -18.69 27.93
CA MET A 665 -8.90 -18.09 27.36
C MET A 665 -8.84 -16.56 27.55
N GLY A 666 -9.98 -15.88 27.56
CA GLY A 666 -10.08 -14.44 27.86
C GLY A 666 -9.63 -14.04 29.26
N ARG A 667 -9.58 -14.98 30.23
CA ARG A 667 -9.10 -14.71 31.60
C ARG A 667 -7.57 -14.70 31.74
N ASN A 668 -6.84 -15.30 30.80
CA ASN A 668 -5.38 -15.37 30.82
C ASN A 668 -4.70 -14.47 29.77
N CYS A 669 -5.47 -13.60 29.11
CA CYS A 669 -4.97 -12.52 28.25
C CYS A 669 -4.27 -11.44 29.09
N ALA A 670 -3.02 -11.71 29.47
CA ALA A 670 -2.11 -10.72 30.01
C ALA A 670 -1.07 -10.32 28.95
N VAL A 671 -1.52 -9.81 27.80
CA VAL A 671 -0.65 -9.11 26.83
C VAL A 671 -1.46 -8.06 26.05
N MET A 672 -1.51 -6.84 26.60
CA MET A 672 -1.06 -5.62 25.92
C MET A 672 0.25 -5.19 26.56
#